data_AF-A0A1Q3H3P7-F1
#
_entry.id   AF-A0A1Q3H3P7-F1
#
_cell.length_a   1.000
_cell.length_b   1.000
_cell.length_c   1.000
_cell.angle_alpha   90.00
_cell.angle_beta   90.00
_cell.angle_gamma   90.00
#
_symmetry.space_group_name_H-M   'P 1'
#
loop_
_entity.id
_entity.type
_entity.pdbx_description
1 polymer ?
#
loop_
_entity_poly.entity_id
_entity_poly.type
_entity_poly.pdbx_seq_one_letter_code
_entity_poly.pdbx_strand_id
1 'polypeptide(L)'
;MSKYTKYSRQVWLKKSYFPREDIKRYWKLGYNITDISYGESKWIVVLSKGTKYGTQSWATRTSFPREKINDYWRRGYTVTSLAYGNGLWAIVGTKNSGLSRQYWATNSVLPSSKIDEYWRRGYAVTDLAYGGGKWAVIMSRGSDYRSQTWVRSSNFPASRIKEKWNQGYSITNVAYGGGKWVVMFSKNTGYRQSWALRNYYPKTRIDTYWKKGYAITGLVIGHNGSSNNNSSVVATTKPKPVIHWNDPSGYSISTRKRRFPIDVCIRSSSQVSSVKVYVNNRLQATRGFEVVKANDCAKSVRTKVLLSSGSNVVKIEATNAGGKVSSTKRIRYIPEVTENTTAKATINWTAPNTYTTTTNDRNYTLQACIKSASRVRNVRIYVNGTAQVTRGFEVVSAENCAKNINKTIALRRGENNISLVVTNAAGAVTFRRKITSQTMTANTGNTKGKRYALIIGNANYQNAPLKNPVNDAKSMARALRRVGFDVMEYTDVNQETMETAITQFGNKIKKGGVGLFYFAGHGLQVKGENYLIPLKAKIDKEQQVKYRSVNLGLVLAEMDAASNPMNIVILDACRNNPFKRSFRSGTRGLASTTAPTGTFIAYATAPGSVAADGEGDNGLYTQELLRTLNTPGLTIEQVFKRVRAKVLQKTDGKQTPWENSSIIGDFYFKK
;
A
#
# COMPACT_ATOMS: atom_id res chain seq x y z
N MET A 1 12.84 -37.42 -17.69
CA MET A 1 11.56 -37.57 -16.95
C MET A 1 11.07 -36.22 -16.48
N SER A 2 9.76 -36.02 -16.39
CA SER A 2 9.14 -34.74 -16.04
C SER A 2 8.00 -34.92 -15.03
N LYS A 3 7.89 -34.01 -14.06
CA LYS A 3 6.79 -33.87 -13.10
C LYS A 3 5.83 -32.77 -13.56
N TYR A 4 4.59 -32.81 -13.06
CA TYR A 4 3.46 -31.99 -13.52
C TYR A 4 3.00 -32.30 -14.95
N THR A 5 3.28 -33.53 -15.40
CA THR A 5 2.61 -34.09 -16.58
C THR A 5 1.14 -34.37 -16.26
N LYS A 6 0.31 -34.49 -17.28
CA LYS A 6 -1.10 -34.91 -17.13
C LYS A 6 -1.28 -36.42 -17.04
N TYR A 7 -0.19 -37.17 -17.13
CA TYR A 7 -0.22 -38.63 -17.17
C TYR A 7 -0.56 -39.22 -15.80
N SER A 8 -1.58 -40.07 -15.74
CA SER A 8 -2.02 -40.73 -14.51
C SER A 8 -1.42 -42.12 -14.32
N ARG A 9 -1.09 -42.81 -15.42
CA ARG A 9 -0.39 -44.11 -15.45
C ARG A 9 0.51 -44.18 -16.66
N GLN A 10 1.61 -44.93 -16.56
CA GLN A 10 2.47 -45.25 -17.68
C GLN A 10 2.83 -46.73 -17.71
N VAL A 11 2.92 -47.26 -18.92
CA VAL A 11 3.49 -48.57 -19.24
C VAL A 11 4.53 -48.33 -20.33
N TRP A 12 5.63 -49.07 -20.29
CA TRP A 12 6.61 -49.04 -21.36
C TRP A 12 6.88 -50.47 -21.82
N LEU A 13 6.90 -50.66 -23.13
CA LEU A 13 7.18 -51.94 -23.75
C LEU A 13 8.63 -51.94 -24.18
N LYS A 14 9.33 -53.07 -24.02
CA LYS A 14 10.69 -53.29 -24.53
C LYS A 14 10.75 -54.61 -25.27
N LYS A 15 10.83 -54.56 -26.59
CA LYS A 15 10.75 -55.74 -27.48
C LYS A 15 11.79 -55.65 -28.59
N SER A 16 12.30 -56.77 -29.08
CA SER A 16 13.21 -56.82 -30.23
C SER A 16 12.52 -56.41 -31.54
N TYR A 17 11.19 -56.49 -31.59
CA TYR A 17 10.34 -56.06 -32.69
C TYR A 17 9.41 -54.91 -32.28
N PHE A 18 8.86 -54.19 -33.26
CA PHE A 18 7.89 -53.13 -32.98
C PHE A 18 6.58 -53.75 -32.43
N PRO A 19 6.12 -53.41 -31.21
CA PRO A 19 5.15 -54.20 -30.47
C PRO A 19 3.68 -53.94 -30.86
N ARG A 20 3.30 -54.38 -32.05
CA ARG A 20 1.99 -54.08 -32.69
C ARG A 20 0.78 -54.52 -31.86
N GLU A 21 0.78 -55.77 -31.40
CA GLU A 21 -0.38 -56.35 -30.68
C GLU A 21 -0.50 -55.82 -29.25
N ASP A 22 0.61 -55.60 -28.56
CA ASP A 22 0.61 -54.95 -27.25
C ASP A 22 0.04 -53.53 -27.33
N ILE A 23 0.43 -52.74 -28.35
CA ILE A 23 -0.11 -51.39 -28.56
C ILE A 23 -1.64 -51.44 -28.71
N LYS A 24 -2.17 -52.34 -29.54
CA LYS A 24 -3.63 -52.51 -29.72
C LYS A 24 -4.31 -52.88 -28.42
N ARG A 25 -3.72 -53.78 -27.62
CA ARG A 25 -4.23 -54.15 -26.30
C ARG A 25 -4.29 -52.94 -25.36
N TYR A 26 -3.23 -52.15 -25.30
CA TYR A 26 -3.19 -50.97 -24.42
C TYR A 26 -4.08 -49.81 -24.89
N TRP A 27 -4.31 -49.66 -26.20
CA TRP A 27 -5.32 -48.73 -26.73
C TRP A 27 -6.72 -49.08 -26.24
N LYS A 28 -7.12 -50.37 -26.23
CA LYS A 28 -8.41 -50.81 -25.65
C LYS A 28 -8.53 -50.48 -24.16
N LEU A 29 -7.40 -50.47 -23.45
CA LEU A 29 -7.33 -50.08 -22.04
C LEU A 29 -7.27 -48.56 -21.83
N GLY A 30 -7.35 -47.74 -22.88
CA GLY A 30 -7.34 -46.28 -22.81
C GLY A 30 -5.95 -45.64 -22.64
N TYR A 31 -4.88 -46.35 -22.97
CA TYR A 31 -3.55 -45.75 -23.05
C TYR A 31 -3.31 -45.16 -24.45
N ASN A 32 -2.44 -44.15 -24.55
CA ASN A 32 -1.94 -43.61 -25.81
C ASN A 32 -0.43 -43.72 -25.86
N ILE A 33 0.14 -43.94 -27.05
CA ILE A 33 1.59 -43.84 -27.26
C ILE A 33 2.00 -42.38 -27.07
N THR A 34 2.95 -42.13 -26.17
CA THR A 34 3.47 -40.79 -25.90
C THR A 34 4.94 -40.62 -26.26
N ASP A 35 5.67 -41.72 -26.45
CA ASP A 35 7.05 -41.70 -26.92
C ASP A 35 7.40 -43.05 -27.56
N ILE A 36 8.18 -43.02 -28.64
CA ILE A 36 8.82 -44.20 -29.21
C ILE A 36 10.30 -43.95 -29.34
N SER A 37 11.11 -44.97 -29.05
CA SER A 37 12.55 -44.92 -29.18
C SER A 37 13.10 -46.30 -29.50
N TYR A 38 14.36 -46.34 -29.91
CA TYR A 38 15.07 -47.59 -30.16
C TYR A 38 16.48 -47.51 -29.62
N GLY A 39 16.95 -48.62 -29.08
CA GLY A 39 18.35 -48.88 -28.79
C GLY A 39 18.51 -50.13 -27.92
N GLU A 40 19.74 -50.53 -27.61
CA GLU A 40 20.04 -51.88 -27.09
C GLU A 40 19.37 -52.98 -27.93
N SER A 41 19.34 -52.78 -29.25
CA SER A 41 18.64 -53.65 -30.22
C SER A 41 17.15 -53.92 -29.91
N LYS A 42 16.49 -53.01 -29.19
CA LYS A 42 15.09 -53.15 -28.76
C LYS A 42 14.31 -51.86 -28.99
N TRP A 43 13.07 -52.01 -29.46
CA TRP A 43 12.07 -50.96 -29.49
C TRP A 43 11.54 -50.70 -28.10
N ILE A 44 11.46 -49.42 -27.75
CA ILE A 44 10.86 -48.94 -26.51
C ILE A 44 9.67 -48.07 -26.87
N VAL A 45 8.48 -48.49 -26.41
CA VAL A 45 7.22 -47.77 -26.65
C VAL A 45 6.63 -47.37 -25.31
N VAL A 46 6.54 -46.08 -25.05
CA VAL A 46 5.94 -45.52 -23.83
C VAL A 46 4.47 -45.22 -24.09
N LEU A 47 3.61 -45.82 -23.27
CA LEU A 47 2.17 -45.70 -23.30
C LEU A 47 1.70 -45.01 -22.02
N SER A 48 0.86 -43.98 -22.13
CA SER A 48 0.40 -43.17 -21.01
C SER A 48 -1.14 -43.07 -20.97
N LYS A 49 -1.73 -43.08 -19.77
CA LYS A 49 -3.14 -42.70 -19.52
C LYS A 49 -3.25 -41.23 -19.12
N GLY A 50 -4.45 -40.64 -19.28
CA GLY A 50 -4.72 -39.25 -18.91
C GLY A 50 -4.15 -38.23 -19.90
N THR A 51 -3.84 -38.67 -21.11
CA THR A 51 -3.46 -37.77 -22.20
C THR A 51 -4.69 -37.01 -22.71
N LYS A 52 -4.46 -35.94 -23.48
CA LYS A 52 -5.53 -35.26 -24.25
C LYS A 52 -5.65 -35.81 -25.67
N TYR A 53 -4.92 -36.88 -26.00
CA TYR A 53 -4.82 -37.40 -27.36
C TYR A 53 -6.11 -38.10 -27.74
N GLY A 54 -6.57 -37.83 -28.96
CA GLY A 54 -7.63 -38.59 -29.60
C GLY A 54 -7.09 -39.87 -30.24
N THR A 55 -7.79 -40.34 -31.28
CA THR A 55 -7.43 -41.56 -32.00
C THR A 55 -5.98 -41.52 -32.50
N GLN A 56 -5.26 -42.62 -32.29
CA GLN A 56 -3.89 -42.79 -32.78
C GLN A 56 -3.81 -43.83 -33.90
N SER A 57 -2.80 -43.66 -34.75
CA SER A 57 -2.37 -44.62 -35.76
C SER A 57 -0.85 -44.66 -35.75
N TRP A 58 -0.25 -45.82 -36.05
CA TRP A 58 1.19 -45.95 -36.23
C TRP A 58 1.51 -46.64 -37.55
N ALA A 59 2.74 -46.45 -38.03
CA ALA A 59 3.27 -47.16 -39.19
C ALA A 59 4.78 -47.37 -39.06
N THR A 60 5.31 -48.41 -39.71
CA THR A 60 6.75 -48.63 -39.88
C THR A 60 7.14 -48.55 -41.37
N ARG A 61 8.30 -47.97 -41.69
CA ARG A 61 8.82 -47.82 -43.06
C ARG A 61 10.34 -48.04 -43.08
N THR A 62 10.88 -48.59 -44.16
CA THR A 62 12.33 -48.76 -44.34
C THR A 62 13.03 -47.45 -44.72
N SER A 63 12.30 -46.51 -45.32
CA SER A 63 12.75 -45.16 -45.63
C SER A 63 11.99 -44.10 -44.81
N PHE A 64 12.48 -42.85 -44.82
CA PHE A 64 11.83 -41.76 -44.10
C PHE A 64 10.36 -41.63 -44.56
N PRO A 65 9.37 -41.64 -43.66
CA PRO A 65 7.96 -41.88 -43.99
C PRO A 65 7.21 -40.66 -44.55
N ARG A 66 7.75 -39.97 -45.56
CA ARG A 66 7.17 -38.75 -46.17
C ARG A 66 5.71 -38.92 -46.58
N GLU A 67 5.42 -39.96 -47.36
CA GLU A 67 4.06 -40.20 -47.85
C GLU A 67 3.09 -40.48 -46.72
N LYS A 68 3.55 -41.20 -45.69
CA LYS A 68 2.71 -41.52 -44.53
C LYS A 68 2.42 -40.29 -43.69
N ILE A 69 3.38 -39.36 -43.57
CA ILE A 69 3.16 -38.05 -42.94
C ILE A 69 2.08 -37.28 -43.70
N ASN A 70 2.16 -37.22 -45.04
CA ASN A 70 1.17 -36.54 -45.87
C ASN A 70 -0.22 -37.19 -45.75
N ASP A 71 -0.30 -38.53 -45.74
CA ASP A 71 -1.54 -39.27 -45.48
C ASP A 71 -2.14 -38.90 -44.11
N TYR A 72 -1.32 -38.86 -43.07
CA TYR A 72 -1.76 -38.43 -41.74
C TYR A 72 -2.32 -37.02 -41.75
N TRP A 73 -1.64 -36.06 -42.37
CA TRP A 73 -2.13 -34.68 -42.45
C TRP A 73 -3.47 -34.58 -43.18
N ARG A 74 -3.64 -35.27 -44.33
CA ARG A 74 -4.91 -35.30 -45.07
C ARG A 74 -6.06 -35.87 -44.23
N ARG A 75 -5.76 -36.85 -43.37
CA ARG A 75 -6.74 -37.52 -42.51
C ARG A 75 -6.94 -36.84 -41.14
N GLY A 76 -6.36 -35.65 -40.95
CA GLY A 76 -6.47 -34.86 -39.72
C GLY A 76 -5.63 -35.36 -38.54
N TYR A 77 -4.65 -36.23 -38.79
CA TYR A 77 -3.67 -36.64 -37.79
C TYR A 77 -2.46 -35.69 -37.82
N THR A 78 -1.87 -35.48 -36.64
CA THR A 78 -0.53 -34.87 -36.52
C THR A 78 0.46 -35.91 -36.06
N VAL A 79 1.68 -35.88 -36.58
CA VAL A 79 2.80 -36.68 -36.12
C VAL A 79 3.18 -36.24 -34.70
N THR A 80 3.14 -37.16 -33.75
CA THR A 80 3.44 -36.88 -32.34
C THR A 80 4.66 -37.62 -31.83
N SER A 81 5.14 -38.65 -32.55
CA SER A 81 6.37 -39.34 -32.22
C SER A 81 6.93 -40.08 -33.44
N LEU A 82 8.24 -40.07 -33.59
CA LEU A 82 9.02 -40.59 -34.69
C LEU A 82 10.31 -41.16 -34.12
N ALA A 83 10.66 -42.39 -34.49
CA ALA A 83 11.94 -42.99 -34.11
C ALA A 83 12.47 -43.84 -35.25
N TYR A 84 13.78 -44.07 -35.25
CA TYR A 84 14.43 -44.99 -36.17
C TYR A 84 15.20 -46.04 -35.40
N GLY A 85 15.10 -47.28 -35.85
CA GLY A 85 15.72 -48.42 -35.20
C GLY A 85 15.61 -49.68 -36.03
N ASN A 86 16.61 -50.55 -35.98
CA ASN A 86 16.61 -51.82 -36.71
C ASN A 86 16.23 -51.68 -38.21
N GLY A 87 16.77 -50.66 -38.89
CA GLY A 87 16.45 -50.40 -40.31
C GLY A 87 15.05 -49.82 -40.59
N LEU A 88 14.26 -49.50 -39.55
CA LEU A 88 12.89 -49.05 -39.70
C LEU A 88 12.66 -47.69 -39.02
N TRP A 89 12.01 -46.78 -39.75
CA TRP A 89 11.30 -45.64 -39.20
C TRP A 89 9.96 -46.09 -38.64
N ALA A 90 9.71 -45.82 -37.36
CA ALA A 90 8.39 -45.91 -36.75
C ALA A 90 7.82 -44.51 -36.58
N ILE A 91 6.55 -44.32 -36.95
CA ILE A 91 5.85 -43.04 -36.86
C ILE A 91 4.49 -43.21 -36.19
N VAL A 92 4.11 -42.25 -35.35
CA VAL A 92 2.81 -42.20 -34.67
C VAL A 92 2.08 -40.92 -35.07
N GLY A 93 0.91 -41.09 -35.67
CA GLY A 93 -0.06 -40.03 -35.93
C GLY A 93 -1.15 -40.01 -34.87
N THR A 94 -1.56 -38.82 -34.42
CA THR A 94 -2.55 -38.61 -33.37
C THR A 94 -3.55 -37.53 -33.76
N LYS A 95 -4.85 -37.80 -33.65
CA LYS A 95 -5.92 -36.80 -33.75
C LYS A 95 -6.08 -36.05 -32.43
N ASN A 96 -6.55 -34.79 -32.47
CA ASN A 96 -6.76 -33.95 -31.28
C ASN A 96 -5.54 -33.85 -30.36
N SER A 97 -4.33 -33.90 -30.91
CA SER A 97 -3.08 -33.82 -30.15
C SER A 97 -2.84 -32.44 -29.50
N GLY A 98 -3.59 -31.42 -29.93
CA GLY A 98 -3.31 -30.01 -29.65
C GLY A 98 -2.30 -29.38 -30.62
N LEU A 99 -1.65 -30.19 -31.46
CA LEU A 99 -0.80 -29.71 -32.54
C LEU A 99 -1.64 -29.43 -33.79
N SER A 100 -1.15 -28.53 -34.63
CA SER A 100 -1.74 -28.19 -35.93
C SER A 100 -0.65 -27.72 -36.86
N ARG A 101 -0.91 -27.72 -38.18
CA ARG A 101 0.00 -27.22 -39.23
C ARG A 101 1.45 -27.68 -38.99
N GLN A 102 1.78 -28.86 -39.54
CA GLN A 102 3.11 -29.43 -39.35
C GLN A 102 3.98 -29.26 -40.58
N TYR A 103 5.28 -29.30 -40.34
CA TYR A 103 6.31 -29.33 -41.36
C TYR A 103 7.40 -30.31 -40.92
N TRP A 104 8.03 -30.98 -41.87
CA TRP A 104 9.15 -31.87 -41.61
C TRP A 104 10.37 -31.45 -42.42
N ALA A 105 11.56 -31.67 -41.87
CA ALA A 105 12.82 -31.48 -42.57
C ALA A 105 13.74 -32.68 -42.32
N THR A 106 14.44 -33.13 -43.36
CA THR A 106 15.45 -34.18 -43.26
C THR A 106 16.76 -33.75 -43.91
N ASN A 107 17.89 -34.08 -43.29
CA ASN A 107 19.23 -33.78 -43.81
C ASN A 107 20.28 -34.65 -43.07
N SER A 108 21.44 -34.90 -43.68
CA SER A 108 22.55 -35.63 -43.02
C SER A 108 23.11 -34.88 -41.80
N VAL A 109 23.05 -33.55 -41.82
CA VAL A 109 23.34 -32.66 -40.68
C VAL A 109 22.03 -32.14 -40.10
N LEU A 110 22.00 -31.78 -38.81
CA LEU A 110 20.81 -31.18 -38.19
C LEU A 110 20.38 -29.95 -39.00
N PRO A 111 19.15 -29.88 -39.54
CA PRO A 111 18.74 -28.82 -40.47
C PRO A 111 18.40 -27.51 -39.72
N SER A 112 19.41 -26.87 -39.11
CA SER A 112 19.23 -25.68 -38.25
C SER A 112 18.63 -24.49 -38.98
N SER A 113 19.02 -24.24 -40.24
CA SER A 113 18.45 -23.15 -41.05
C SER A 113 16.93 -23.29 -41.24
N LYS A 114 16.44 -24.53 -41.44
CA LYS A 114 15.00 -24.81 -41.53
C LYS A 114 14.30 -24.69 -40.18
N ILE A 115 14.97 -25.07 -39.09
CA ILE A 115 14.45 -24.84 -37.73
C ILE A 115 14.26 -23.34 -37.48
N ASP A 116 15.26 -22.51 -37.79
CA ASP A 116 15.22 -21.06 -37.58
C ASP A 116 14.15 -20.39 -38.45
N GLU A 117 14.05 -20.79 -39.73
CA GLU A 117 12.99 -20.33 -40.65
C GLU A 117 11.60 -20.59 -40.06
N TYR A 118 11.35 -21.82 -39.60
CA TYR A 118 10.03 -22.22 -39.12
C TYR A 118 9.71 -21.68 -37.72
N TRP A 119 10.73 -21.46 -36.87
CA TRP A 119 10.56 -20.70 -35.62
C TRP A 119 10.06 -19.28 -35.89
N ARG A 120 10.63 -18.56 -36.88
CA ARG A 120 10.14 -17.23 -37.29
C ARG A 120 8.70 -17.26 -37.80
N ARG A 121 8.28 -18.37 -38.40
CA ARG A 121 6.90 -18.61 -38.86
C ARG A 121 5.95 -19.09 -37.76
N GLY A 122 6.41 -19.15 -36.50
CA GLY A 122 5.60 -19.50 -35.33
C GLY A 122 5.38 -21.00 -35.13
N TYR A 123 6.22 -21.84 -35.74
CA TYR A 123 6.27 -23.28 -35.46
C TYR A 123 7.23 -23.55 -34.30
N ALA A 124 7.12 -24.71 -33.69
CA ALA A 124 8.05 -25.24 -32.71
C ALA A 124 8.49 -26.64 -33.12
N VAL A 125 9.75 -27.01 -32.90
CA VAL A 125 10.21 -28.40 -33.00
C VAL A 125 9.47 -29.21 -31.94
N THR A 126 8.67 -30.16 -32.36
CA THR A 126 7.88 -31.04 -31.50
C THR A 126 8.42 -32.44 -31.46
N ASP A 127 9.16 -32.86 -32.49
CA ASP A 127 9.87 -34.13 -32.46
C ASP A 127 11.15 -34.13 -33.31
N LEU A 128 12.07 -35.03 -32.96
CA LEU A 128 13.43 -35.09 -33.47
C LEU A 128 13.94 -36.53 -33.37
N ALA A 129 14.41 -37.07 -34.48
CA ALA A 129 15.08 -38.37 -34.52
C ALA A 129 16.27 -38.35 -35.49
N TYR A 130 17.18 -39.30 -35.32
CA TYR A 130 18.23 -39.56 -36.29
C TYR A 130 18.17 -41.02 -36.71
N GLY A 131 18.25 -41.26 -38.02
CA GLY A 131 18.07 -42.59 -38.59
C GLY A 131 18.43 -42.65 -40.06
N GLY A 132 18.92 -43.80 -40.52
CA GLY A 132 19.31 -43.99 -41.92
C GLY A 132 20.28 -42.91 -42.43
N GLY A 133 21.21 -42.46 -41.57
CA GLY A 133 22.18 -41.41 -41.88
C GLY A 133 21.63 -39.98 -41.93
N LYS A 134 20.37 -39.75 -41.52
CA LYS A 134 19.71 -38.44 -41.60
C LYS A 134 19.04 -38.04 -40.29
N TRP A 135 19.13 -36.77 -39.95
CA TRP A 135 18.26 -36.12 -39.00
C TRP A 135 16.86 -35.96 -39.61
N ALA A 136 15.84 -36.20 -38.80
CA ALA A 136 14.45 -35.92 -39.11
C ALA A 136 13.87 -35.03 -38.01
N VAL A 137 13.33 -33.88 -38.41
CA VAL A 137 12.76 -32.88 -37.50
C VAL A 137 11.30 -32.65 -37.86
N ILE A 138 10.41 -32.79 -36.88
CA ILE A 138 8.99 -32.43 -37.01
C ILE A 138 8.75 -31.12 -36.27
N MET A 139 8.21 -30.15 -36.98
CA MET A 139 7.85 -28.83 -36.47
C MET A 139 6.33 -28.63 -36.57
N SER A 140 5.72 -28.07 -35.53
CA SER A 140 4.27 -27.93 -35.44
C SER A 140 3.87 -26.56 -34.88
N ARG A 141 2.70 -26.06 -35.27
CA ARG A 141 1.99 -24.99 -34.55
C ARG A 141 1.05 -25.59 -33.49
N GLY A 142 0.51 -24.73 -32.63
CA GLY A 142 -0.43 -25.15 -31.57
C GLY A 142 0.23 -25.73 -30.32
N SER A 143 1.56 -25.90 -30.30
CA SER A 143 2.27 -26.30 -29.08
C SER A 143 2.30 -25.18 -28.03
N ASP A 144 2.44 -25.56 -26.77
CA ASP A 144 2.67 -24.63 -25.65
C ASP A 144 4.13 -24.14 -25.57
N TYR A 145 5.00 -24.63 -26.46
CA TYR A 145 6.43 -24.33 -26.47
C TYR A 145 6.72 -22.91 -26.92
N ARG A 146 7.68 -22.25 -26.27
CA ARG A 146 8.04 -20.85 -26.50
C ARG A 146 9.55 -20.67 -26.39
N SER A 147 10.06 -19.75 -27.22
CA SER A 147 11.48 -19.35 -27.23
C SER A 147 12.42 -20.56 -27.30
N GLN A 148 12.19 -21.50 -28.21
CA GLN A 148 13.00 -22.71 -28.28
C GLN A 148 14.46 -22.42 -28.60
N THR A 149 15.34 -23.30 -28.14
CA THR A 149 16.78 -23.28 -28.42
C THR A 149 17.31 -24.71 -28.33
N TRP A 150 18.50 -25.00 -28.85
CA TRP A 150 19.08 -26.34 -28.78
C TRP A 150 20.57 -26.31 -28.42
N VAL A 151 21.05 -27.45 -27.96
CA VAL A 151 22.47 -27.71 -27.70
C VAL A 151 22.89 -28.92 -28.51
N ARG A 152 24.02 -28.80 -29.24
CA ARG A 152 24.69 -29.91 -29.90
C ARG A 152 26.04 -30.18 -29.23
N SER A 153 26.38 -31.45 -29.03
CA SER A 153 27.60 -31.86 -28.35
C SER A 153 28.02 -33.28 -28.74
N SER A 154 29.32 -33.60 -28.74
CA SER A 154 29.80 -34.98 -28.93
C SER A 154 29.49 -35.86 -27.71
N ASN A 155 29.59 -35.30 -26.50
CA ASN A 155 29.28 -35.96 -25.24
C ASN A 155 27.94 -35.46 -24.68
N PHE A 156 27.32 -36.20 -23.76
CA PHE A 156 26.05 -35.78 -23.16
C PHE A 156 26.21 -34.44 -22.42
N PRO A 157 25.47 -33.37 -22.78
CA PRO A 157 25.77 -32.01 -22.34
C PRO A 157 25.14 -31.67 -20.97
N ALA A 158 25.50 -32.41 -19.92
CA ALA A 158 24.93 -32.29 -18.57
C ALA A 158 25.04 -30.87 -17.97
N SER A 159 26.21 -30.22 -18.09
CA SER A 159 26.45 -28.87 -17.59
C SER A 159 25.59 -27.82 -18.31
N ARG A 160 25.55 -27.88 -19.64
CA ARG A 160 24.72 -26.98 -20.47
C ARG A 160 23.22 -27.18 -20.22
N ILE A 161 22.78 -28.41 -19.94
CA ILE A 161 21.41 -28.68 -19.49
C ILE A 161 21.11 -27.94 -18.19
N LYS A 162 22.01 -28.01 -17.19
CA LYS A 162 21.84 -27.33 -15.90
C LYS A 162 21.81 -25.81 -16.06
N GLU A 163 22.67 -25.26 -16.91
CA GLU A 163 22.67 -23.84 -17.27
C GLU A 163 21.34 -23.40 -17.90
N LYS A 164 20.83 -24.17 -18.87
CA LYS A 164 19.53 -23.89 -19.51
C LYS A 164 18.37 -23.98 -18.52
N TRP A 165 18.40 -24.94 -17.60
CA TRP A 165 17.41 -25.02 -16.52
C TRP A 165 17.40 -23.77 -15.63
N ASN A 166 18.58 -23.25 -15.26
CA ASN A 166 18.68 -21.99 -14.51
C ASN A 166 18.09 -20.79 -15.28
N GLN A 167 18.20 -20.81 -16.61
CA GLN A 167 17.59 -19.82 -17.51
C GLN A 167 16.07 -20.03 -17.72
N GLY A 168 15.47 -21.01 -17.02
CA GLY A 168 14.03 -21.31 -17.06
C GLY A 168 13.58 -22.24 -18.19
N TYR A 169 14.52 -22.81 -18.95
CA TYR A 169 14.21 -23.75 -20.01
C TYR A 169 13.92 -25.16 -19.48
N SER A 170 13.25 -25.95 -20.31
CA SER A 170 13.08 -27.39 -20.14
C SER A 170 13.43 -28.12 -21.41
N ILE A 171 13.99 -29.31 -21.26
CA ILE A 171 14.22 -30.24 -22.36
C ILE A 171 12.85 -30.66 -22.92
N THR A 172 12.65 -30.51 -24.23
CA THR A 172 11.45 -30.99 -24.93
C THR A 172 11.74 -32.19 -25.80
N ASN A 173 12.93 -32.27 -26.39
CA ASN A 173 13.37 -33.42 -27.18
C ASN A 173 14.86 -33.67 -26.96
N VAL A 174 15.26 -34.92 -27.03
CA VAL A 174 16.66 -35.34 -27.01
C VAL A 174 16.80 -36.38 -28.11
N ALA A 175 17.91 -36.33 -28.84
CA ALA A 175 18.26 -37.37 -29.77
C ALA A 175 19.78 -37.49 -29.85
N TYR A 176 20.26 -38.67 -30.23
CA TYR A 176 21.64 -38.94 -30.51
C TYR A 176 21.77 -39.52 -31.92
N GLY A 177 22.71 -39.00 -32.70
CA GLY A 177 22.85 -39.36 -34.09
C GLY A 177 24.03 -38.67 -34.76
N GLY A 178 24.64 -39.33 -35.75
CA GLY A 178 25.82 -38.79 -36.45
C GLY A 178 26.97 -38.42 -35.50
N GLY A 179 27.14 -39.19 -34.42
CA GLY A 179 28.16 -38.93 -33.40
C GLY A 179 27.84 -37.77 -32.43
N LYS A 180 26.65 -37.17 -32.48
CA LYS A 180 26.31 -35.97 -31.70
C LYS A 180 24.99 -36.14 -30.94
N TRP A 181 24.98 -35.65 -29.71
CA TRP A 181 23.77 -35.33 -28.96
C TRP A 181 23.16 -34.03 -29.47
N VAL A 182 21.84 -34.00 -29.63
CA VAL A 182 21.05 -32.80 -29.82
C VAL A 182 19.98 -32.76 -28.74
N VAL A 183 20.02 -31.71 -27.92
CA VAL A 183 19.05 -31.48 -26.84
C VAL A 183 18.27 -30.21 -27.18
N MET A 184 16.98 -30.37 -27.44
CA MET A 184 16.04 -29.28 -27.69
C MET A 184 15.44 -28.78 -26.37
N PHE A 185 15.35 -27.46 -26.23
CA PHE A 185 14.84 -26.80 -25.05
C PHE A 185 13.71 -25.83 -25.40
N SER A 186 12.77 -25.65 -24.48
CA SER A 186 11.70 -24.65 -24.56
C SER A 186 11.45 -23.99 -23.20
N LYS A 187 11.06 -22.72 -23.21
CA LYS A 187 10.40 -22.07 -22.07
C LYS A 187 8.92 -22.47 -22.03
N ASN A 188 8.25 -22.13 -20.92
CA ASN A 188 6.80 -22.29 -20.73
C ASN A 188 6.26 -23.74 -20.77
N THR A 189 7.09 -24.75 -20.55
CA THR A 189 6.63 -26.17 -20.53
C THR A 189 5.85 -26.57 -19.28
N GLY A 190 6.06 -25.87 -18.16
CA GLY A 190 5.47 -26.23 -16.86
C GLY A 190 6.12 -27.42 -16.15
N TYR A 191 7.07 -28.10 -16.79
CA TYR A 191 7.67 -29.31 -16.22
C TYR A 191 8.71 -29.02 -15.16
N ARG A 192 8.77 -29.84 -14.10
CA ARG A 192 9.98 -30.00 -13.28
C ARG A 192 10.67 -31.27 -13.74
N GLN A 193 11.94 -31.22 -14.12
CA GLN A 193 12.57 -32.33 -14.84
C GLN A 193 13.71 -32.97 -14.05
N SER A 194 13.98 -34.22 -14.41
CA SER A 194 15.09 -35.02 -13.95
C SER A 194 15.60 -35.83 -15.14
N TRP A 195 16.91 -36.00 -15.23
CA TRP A 195 17.55 -36.88 -16.21
C TRP A 195 18.54 -37.80 -15.49
N ALA A 196 18.76 -38.96 -16.10
CA ALA A 196 19.74 -39.93 -15.66
C ALA A 196 20.38 -40.58 -16.88
N LEU A 197 21.70 -40.75 -16.85
CA LEU A 197 22.44 -41.54 -17.81
C LEU A 197 22.74 -42.90 -17.20
N ARG A 198 22.50 -43.97 -17.96
CA ARG A 198 22.74 -45.34 -17.53
C ARG A 198 23.24 -46.16 -18.71
N ASN A 199 24.19 -47.05 -18.45
CA ASN A 199 24.65 -48.07 -19.40
C ASN A 199 23.74 -49.31 -19.44
N TYR A 200 22.65 -49.30 -18.66
CA TYR A 200 21.60 -50.31 -18.66
C TYR A 200 20.24 -49.64 -18.62
N TYR A 201 19.21 -50.38 -19.02
CA TYR A 201 17.84 -49.93 -18.90
C TYR A 201 17.40 -49.73 -17.42
N PRO A 202 17.03 -48.51 -16.97
CA PRO A 202 16.95 -48.23 -15.54
C PRO A 202 15.53 -48.38 -14.96
N LYS A 203 14.96 -49.59 -15.01
CA LYS A 203 13.60 -49.91 -14.53
C LYS A 203 13.34 -49.42 -13.09
N THR A 204 14.16 -49.83 -12.13
CA THR A 204 14.01 -49.47 -10.71
C THR A 204 14.05 -47.95 -10.49
N ARG A 205 14.84 -47.23 -11.29
CA ARG A 205 14.93 -45.77 -11.20
C ARG A 205 13.67 -45.12 -11.76
N ILE A 206 13.17 -45.59 -12.89
CA ILE A 206 11.91 -45.12 -13.47
C ILE A 206 10.78 -45.30 -12.44
N ASP A 207 10.67 -46.47 -11.82
CA ASP A 207 9.65 -46.76 -10.80
C ASP A 207 9.79 -45.84 -9.57
N THR A 208 11.02 -45.62 -9.11
CA THR A 208 11.33 -44.69 -8.01
C THR A 208 10.86 -43.27 -8.32
N TYR A 209 11.14 -42.78 -9.53
CA TYR A 209 10.75 -41.42 -9.92
C TYR A 209 9.27 -41.30 -10.23
N TRP A 210 8.65 -42.38 -10.73
CA TRP A 210 7.21 -42.48 -10.86
C TRP A 210 6.49 -42.30 -9.52
N LYS A 211 6.95 -43.00 -8.47
CA LYS A 211 6.46 -42.81 -7.09
C LYS A 211 6.63 -41.36 -6.59
N LYS A 212 7.64 -40.63 -7.09
CA LYS A 212 7.87 -39.20 -6.81
C LYS A 212 7.04 -38.24 -7.71
N GLY A 213 6.19 -38.78 -8.58
CA GLY A 213 5.30 -38.05 -9.48
C GLY A 213 5.94 -37.60 -10.79
N TYR A 214 7.05 -38.21 -11.21
CA TYR A 214 7.67 -37.96 -12.52
C TYR A 214 7.25 -39.02 -13.53
N ALA A 215 6.92 -38.59 -14.74
CA ALA A 215 6.65 -39.45 -15.88
C ALA A 215 7.81 -39.47 -16.88
N ILE A 216 7.93 -40.55 -17.65
CA ILE A 216 8.79 -40.64 -18.82
C ILE A 216 8.25 -39.67 -19.88
N THR A 217 9.11 -38.78 -20.38
CA THR A 217 8.80 -37.79 -21.43
C THR A 217 9.84 -37.79 -22.54
N GLY A 218 10.68 -38.82 -22.58
CA GLY A 218 11.78 -38.95 -23.52
C GLY A 218 12.73 -40.03 -23.02
N LEU A 219 13.01 -41.00 -23.88
CA LEU A 219 14.01 -42.04 -23.66
C LEU A 219 14.89 -42.13 -24.90
N VAL A 220 16.21 -42.03 -24.71
CA VAL A 220 17.17 -41.94 -25.81
C VAL A 220 18.39 -42.75 -25.47
N ILE A 221 18.92 -43.45 -26.46
CA ILE A 221 20.17 -44.19 -26.38
C ILE A 221 21.19 -43.48 -27.25
N GLY A 222 22.40 -43.33 -26.73
CA GLY A 222 23.47 -42.65 -27.42
C GLY A 222 24.82 -42.91 -26.76
N HIS A 223 25.90 -42.53 -27.45
CA HIS A 223 27.26 -42.73 -26.96
C HIS A 223 27.70 -41.54 -26.11
N ASN A 224 28.44 -41.79 -25.02
CA ASN A 224 28.92 -40.75 -24.08
C ASN A 224 30.44 -40.81 -23.88
N GLY A 225 31.18 -40.93 -24.99
CA GLY A 225 32.63 -41.09 -24.98
C GLY A 225 33.07 -42.33 -24.19
N SER A 226 34.33 -42.37 -23.77
CA SER A 226 34.91 -43.45 -22.96
C SER A 226 34.44 -43.47 -21.50
N SER A 227 33.48 -42.62 -21.12
CA SER A 227 33.04 -42.47 -19.72
C SER A 227 31.85 -43.36 -19.39
N ASN A 228 32.06 -44.39 -18.55
CA ASN A 228 31.00 -45.22 -17.95
C ASN A 228 30.24 -44.48 -16.83
N ASN A 229 29.95 -43.19 -17.02
CA ASN A 229 29.45 -42.34 -15.96
C ASN A 229 27.93 -42.43 -15.80
N ASN A 230 27.51 -43.20 -14.79
CA ASN A 230 26.13 -43.28 -14.29
C ASN A 230 25.69 -41.98 -13.57
N SER A 231 25.66 -40.87 -14.30
CA SER A 231 25.29 -39.56 -13.75
C SER A 231 23.78 -39.35 -13.66
N SER A 232 23.35 -38.49 -12.76
CA SER A 232 21.96 -38.07 -12.71
C SER A 232 21.77 -36.76 -11.98
N VAL A 233 20.76 -36.00 -12.41
CA VAL A 233 20.35 -34.78 -11.70
C VAL A 233 18.91 -34.93 -11.24
N VAL A 234 18.70 -34.76 -9.94
CA VAL A 234 17.43 -35.08 -9.27
C VAL A 234 16.33 -34.04 -9.52
N ALA A 235 16.69 -32.77 -9.74
CA ALA A 235 15.70 -31.73 -9.98
C ALA A 235 16.24 -30.56 -10.80
N THR A 236 15.46 -30.12 -11.79
CA THR A 236 15.56 -28.77 -12.36
C THR A 236 15.42 -27.70 -11.27
N THR A 237 16.39 -26.80 -11.18
CA THR A 237 16.24 -25.48 -10.55
C THR A 237 15.51 -24.57 -11.54
N LYS A 238 14.35 -24.02 -11.14
CA LYS A 238 13.58 -23.09 -11.99
C LYS A 238 13.30 -21.80 -11.24
N PRO A 239 13.34 -20.63 -11.91
CA PRO A 239 12.93 -19.37 -11.30
C PRO A 239 11.47 -19.42 -10.85
N LYS A 240 11.19 -18.88 -9.66
CA LYS A 240 9.81 -18.63 -9.20
C LYS A 240 9.14 -17.57 -10.10
N PRO A 241 7.80 -17.49 -10.13
CA PRO A 241 7.11 -16.41 -10.83
C PRO A 241 7.47 -15.05 -10.23
N VAL A 242 7.23 -14.00 -11.01
CA VAL A 242 7.30 -12.60 -10.55
C VAL A 242 5.89 -12.01 -10.66
N ILE A 243 5.40 -11.45 -9.55
CA ILE A 243 4.10 -10.78 -9.49
C ILE A 243 4.34 -9.27 -9.63
N HIS A 244 3.72 -8.66 -10.64
CA HIS A 244 3.75 -7.23 -10.89
C HIS A 244 2.33 -6.67 -10.84
N TRP A 245 2.11 -5.65 -10.03
CA TRP A 245 0.81 -4.99 -9.91
C TRP A 245 0.73 -3.81 -10.88
N ASN A 246 -0.17 -3.89 -11.85
CA ASN A 246 -0.50 -2.75 -12.71
C ASN A 246 -1.41 -1.78 -11.96
N ASP A 247 -2.42 -2.31 -11.26
CA ASP A 247 -3.34 -1.57 -10.39
C ASP A 247 -3.76 -2.46 -9.21
N PRO A 248 -3.63 -2.01 -7.95
CA PRO A 248 -3.00 -0.77 -7.53
C PRO A 248 -1.49 -0.74 -7.66
N SER A 249 -0.96 0.37 -8.22
CA SER A 249 0.49 0.61 -8.30
C SER A 249 1.09 0.93 -6.92
N GLY A 250 0.43 1.76 -6.11
CA GLY A 250 0.82 2.12 -4.74
C GLY A 250 0.69 0.96 -3.74
N TYR A 251 1.48 0.95 -2.66
CA TYR A 251 1.44 -0.13 -1.64
C TYR A 251 0.20 -0.04 -0.72
N SER A 252 -0.29 1.17 -0.46
CA SER A 252 -1.46 1.46 0.37
C SER A 252 -2.34 2.52 -0.28
N ILE A 253 -3.64 2.23 -0.47
CA ILE A 253 -4.61 3.12 -1.14
C ILE A 253 -5.92 3.21 -0.35
N SER A 254 -6.64 4.33 -0.48
CA SER A 254 -8.00 4.48 0.04
C SER A 254 -9.03 4.55 -1.08
N THR A 255 -10.23 4.01 -0.88
CA THR A 255 -11.30 3.98 -1.88
C THR A 255 -12.69 4.08 -1.25
N ARG A 256 -13.65 4.65 -1.99
CA ARG A 256 -15.09 4.59 -1.68
C ARG A 256 -15.81 3.45 -2.40
N LYS A 257 -15.12 2.70 -3.26
CA LYS A 257 -15.71 1.58 -4.02
C LYS A 257 -15.56 0.28 -3.24
N ARG A 258 -16.67 -0.28 -2.77
CA ARG A 258 -16.68 -1.60 -2.10
C ARG A 258 -16.20 -2.74 -3.01
N ARG A 259 -16.53 -2.68 -4.30
CA ARG A 259 -16.01 -3.57 -5.35
C ARG A 259 -14.83 -2.89 -6.02
N PHE A 260 -13.61 -3.23 -5.58
CA PHE A 260 -12.39 -2.56 -6.01
C PHE A 260 -11.69 -3.34 -7.14
N PRO A 261 -11.41 -2.74 -8.30
CA PRO A 261 -10.71 -3.41 -9.39
C PRO A 261 -9.23 -3.66 -9.04
N ILE A 262 -8.68 -4.77 -9.51
CA ILE A 262 -7.25 -5.08 -9.48
C ILE A 262 -6.80 -5.54 -10.87
N ASP A 263 -5.59 -5.15 -11.27
CA ASP A 263 -4.89 -5.64 -12.47
C ASP A 263 -3.45 -6.05 -12.10
N VAL A 264 -3.12 -7.32 -12.32
CA VAL A 264 -1.85 -7.92 -11.92
C VAL A 264 -1.27 -8.75 -13.05
N CYS A 265 -0.04 -8.45 -13.46
CA CYS A 265 0.74 -9.22 -14.41
C CYS A 265 1.63 -10.23 -13.68
N ILE A 266 1.51 -11.51 -14.00
CA ILE A 266 2.39 -12.57 -13.51
C ILE A 266 3.35 -12.95 -14.62
N ARG A 267 4.63 -12.64 -14.45
CA ARG A 267 5.69 -13.04 -15.36
C ARG A 267 6.29 -14.35 -14.88
N SER A 268 6.48 -15.30 -15.79
CA SER A 268 7.05 -16.61 -15.45
C SER A 268 7.71 -17.25 -16.67
N SER A 269 8.92 -17.79 -16.47
CA SER A 269 9.64 -18.55 -17.50
C SER A 269 9.12 -19.99 -17.66
N SER A 270 8.27 -20.46 -16.74
CA SER A 270 7.59 -21.74 -16.79
C SER A 270 6.07 -21.59 -16.63
N GLN A 271 5.30 -22.60 -17.04
CA GLN A 271 3.84 -22.53 -16.94
C GLN A 271 3.41 -22.26 -15.50
N VAL A 272 2.56 -21.25 -15.33
CA VAL A 272 1.94 -20.93 -14.04
C VAL A 272 0.83 -21.94 -13.80
N SER A 273 0.95 -22.73 -12.74
CA SER A 273 0.03 -23.82 -12.39
C SER A 273 -1.12 -23.38 -11.50
N SER A 274 -0.92 -22.31 -10.72
CA SER A 274 -1.96 -21.78 -9.84
C SER A 274 -1.77 -20.28 -9.63
N VAL A 275 -2.89 -19.56 -9.62
CA VAL A 275 -2.98 -18.16 -9.17
C VAL A 275 -4.14 -18.08 -8.19
N LYS A 276 -3.91 -17.54 -7.00
CA LYS A 276 -4.92 -17.39 -5.95
C LYS A 276 -4.96 -15.95 -5.48
N VAL A 277 -6.16 -15.44 -5.27
CA VAL A 277 -6.40 -14.10 -4.73
C VAL A 277 -7.04 -14.24 -3.36
N TYR A 278 -6.47 -13.57 -2.36
CA TYR A 278 -7.02 -13.53 -1.02
C TYR A 278 -7.37 -12.08 -0.66
N VAL A 279 -8.48 -11.90 0.04
CA VAL A 279 -8.83 -10.64 0.71
C VAL A 279 -8.99 -10.96 2.19
N ASN A 280 -8.23 -10.29 3.05
CA ASN A 280 -8.24 -10.52 4.51
C ASN A 280 -8.07 -12.01 4.84
N ASN A 281 -7.08 -12.66 4.21
CA ASN A 281 -6.78 -14.10 4.30
C ASN A 281 -7.89 -15.05 3.81
N ARG A 282 -9.02 -14.56 3.29
CA ARG A 282 -10.05 -15.40 2.68
C ARG A 282 -9.83 -15.55 1.18
N LEU A 283 -9.75 -16.80 0.72
CA LEU A 283 -9.63 -17.13 -0.71
C LEU A 283 -10.88 -16.64 -1.45
N GLN A 284 -10.68 -15.87 -2.51
CA GLN A 284 -11.78 -15.39 -3.36
C GLN A 284 -12.15 -16.44 -4.40
N ALA A 285 -13.45 -16.60 -4.66
CA ALA A 285 -13.99 -17.58 -5.59
C ALA A 285 -13.49 -17.35 -7.02
N THR A 286 -13.24 -18.43 -7.76
CA THR A 286 -12.54 -18.40 -9.05
C THR A 286 -13.38 -18.19 -10.30
N ARG A 287 -14.71 -18.18 -10.16
CA ARG A 287 -15.63 -17.85 -11.27
C ARG A 287 -15.53 -16.36 -11.58
N GLY A 288 -14.87 -16.02 -12.69
CA GLY A 288 -14.66 -14.64 -13.13
C GLY A 288 -13.21 -14.14 -13.09
N PHE A 289 -12.23 -14.98 -12.74
CA PHE A 289 -10.83 -14.65 -13.03
C PHE A 289 -10.58 -14.85 -14.52
N GLU A 290 -10.78 -13.79 -15.29
CA GLU A 290 -10.28 -13.77 -16.65
C GLU A 290 -8.76 -13.74 -16.60
N VAL A 291 -8.16 -14.93 -16.65
CA VAL A 291 -6.73 -15.06 -16.78
C VAL A 291 -6.37 -15.00 -18.25
N VAL A 292 -6.47 -13.79 -18.79
CA VAL A 292 -6.16 -13.48 -20.17
C VAL A 292 -4.64 -13.51 -20.35
N LYS A 293 -4.18 -14.06 -21.47
CA LYS A 293 -2.82 -13.82 -21.95
C LYS A 293 -2.77 -12.37 -22.43
N ALA A 294 -2.27 -11.46 -21.59
CA ALA A 294 -1.88 -10.13 -22.03
C ALA A 294 -0.44 -10.18 -22.58
N ASN A 295 -0.11 -9.30 -23.52
CA ASN A 295 1.26 -9.16 -24.02
C ASN A 295 2.24 -9.03 -22.82
N ASP A 296 3.35 -9.77 -22.87
CA ASP A 296 4.41 -9.87 -21.85
C ASP A 296 4.07 -10.53 -20.50
N CYS A 297 2.82 -10.96 -20.26
CA CYS A 297 2.43 -11.67 -19.03
C CYS A 297 2.21 -13.17 -19.29
N ALA A 298 2.69 -14.03 -18.39
CA ALA A 298 2.39 -15.47 -18.45
C ALA A 298 0.92 -15.72 -18.07
N LYS A 299 0.41 -14.95 -17.11
CA LYS A 299 -0.98 -14.92 -16.63
C LYS A 299 -1.28 -13.50 -16.13
N SER A 300 -2.47 -12.97 -16.38
CA SER A 300 -2.90 -11.70 -15.79
C SER A 300 -4.12 -11.90 -14.90
N VAL A 301 -4.27 -11.12 -13.83
CA VAL A 301 -5.45 -11.13 -12.96
C VAL A 301 -6.12 -9.77 -13.06
N ARG A 302 -7.21 -9.70 -13.82
CA ARG A 302 -8.06 -8.51 -13.94
C ARG A 302 -9.43 -8.81 -13.38
N THR A 303 -9.76 -8.27 -12.20
CA THR A 303 -11.05 -8.55 -11.55
C THR A 303 -11.39 -7.50 -10.51
N LYS A 304 -12.55 -7.61 -9.86
CA LYS A 304 -12.96 -6.78 -8.73
C LYS A 304 -12.99 -7.62 -7.45
N VAL A 305 -12.32 -7.15 -6.40
CA VAL A 305 -12.37 -7.74 -5.06
C VAL A 305 -13.37 -7.01 -4.18
N LEU A 306 -14.06 -7.75 -3.32
CA LEU A 306 -14.99 -7.19 -2.32
C LEU A 306 -14.23 -6.80 -1.07
N LEU A 307 -14.34 -5.54 -0.67
CA LEU A 307 -13.70 -5.00 0.52
C LEU A 307 -14.66 -4.95 1.72
N SER A 308 -14.14 -5.25 2.91
CA SER A 308 -14.78 -4.94 4.19
C SER A 308 -14.53 -3.48 4.57
N SER A 309 -15.39 -2.89 5.41
CA SER A 309 -15.16 -1.54 5.91
C SER A 309 -13.80 -1.44 6.61
N GLY A 310 -13.07 -0.34 6.40
CA GLY A 310 -11.75 -0.14 6.98
C GLY A 310 -10.62 -0.76 6.16
N SER A 311 -9.56 -1.22 6.82
CA SER A 311 -8.33 -1.70 6.16
C SER A 311 -8.48 -3.14 5.67
N ASN A 312 -8.15 -3.38 4.40
CA ASN A 312 -8.15 -4.69 3.77
C ASN A 312 -6.76 -5.05 3.26
N VAL A 313 -6.40 -6.33 3.33
CA VAL A 313 -5.18 -6.88 2.73
C VAL A 313 -5.56 -7.74 1.54
N VAL A 314 -5.16 -7.32 0.34
CA VAL A 314 -5.31 -8.10 -0.88
C VAL A 314 -3.98 -8.80 -1.19
N LYS A 315 -3.98 -10.13 -1.29
CA LYS A 315 -2.80 -10.95 -1.56
C LYS A 315 -2.99 -11.72 -2.86
N ILE A 316 -2.00 -11.65 -3.74
CA ILE A 316 -1.87 -12.53 -4.90
C ILE A 316 -0.82 -13.57 -4.60
N GLU A 317 -1.13 -14.83 -4.85
CA GLU A 317 -0.21 -15.95 -4.76
C GLU A 317 -0.13 -16.63 -6.13
N ALA A 318 1.09 -16.79 -6.64
CA ALA A 318 1.35 -17.43 -7.92
C ALA A 318 2.31 -18.60 -7.74
N THR A 319 2.04 -19.73 -8.41
CA THR A 319 2.87 -20.94 -8.36
C THR A 319 3.25 -21.40 -9.75
N ASN A 320 4.52 -21.75 -9.93
CA ASN A 320 5.02 -22.47 -11.11
C ASN A 320 5.88 -23.67 -10.66
N ALA A 321 6.56 -24.33 -11.60
CA ALA A 321 7.43 -25.47 -11.31
C ALA A 321 8.67 -25.15 -10.42
N GLY A 322 9.06 -23.87 -10.34
CA GLY A 322 10.12 -23.35 -9.46
C GLY A 322 9.65 -23.02 -8.05
N GLY A 323 8.33 -22.99 -7.82
CA GLY A 323 7.74 -22.80 -6.50
C GLY A 323 6.70 -21.69 -6.46
N LYS A 324 6.37 -21.28 -5.24
CA LYS A 324 5.33 -20.32 -4.92
C LYS A 324 5.92 -18.96 -4.54
N VAL A 325 5.27 -17.89 -4.98
CA VAL A 325 5.53 -16.49 -4.61
C VAL A 325 4.21 -15.84 -4.21
N SER A 326 4.26 -14.84 -3.33
CA SER A 326 3.09 -14.02 -3.03
C SER A 326 3.45 -12.54 -2.94
N SER A 327 2.49 -11.67 -3.23
CA SER A 327 2.61 -10.22 -3.12
C SER A 327 1.32 -9.63 -2.57
N THR A 328 1.41 -8.57 -1.76
CA THR A 328 0.29 -7.99 -1.03
C THR A 328 0.15 -6.48 -1.27
N LYS A 329 -1.09 -5.99 -1.18
CA LYS A 329 -1.47 -4.58 -1.22
C LYS A 329 -2.47 -4.29 -0.11
N ARG A 330 -2.38 -3.10 0.50
CA ARG A 330 -3.33 -2.64 1.53
C ARG A 330 -4.33 -1.66 0.93
N ILE A 331 -5.62 -1.86 1.17
CA ILE A 331 -6.68 -1.03 0.61
C ILE A 331 -7.67 -0.66 1.72
N ARG A 332 -7.81 0.63 2.01
CA ARG A 332 -8.77 1.16 2.99
C ARG A 332 -10.08 1.52 2.30
N TYR A 333 -11.15 0.78 2.60
CA TYR A 333 -12.49 1.08 2.12
C TYR A 333 -13.23 1.99 3.11
N ILE A 334 -13.70 3.14 2.62
CA ILE A 334 -14.49 4.11 3.37
C ILE A 334 -15.89 4.15 2.75
N PRO A 335 -16.90 3.48 3.35
CA PRO A 335 -18.27 3.49 2.82
C PRO A 335 -18.87 4.89 2.78
N GLU A 336 -19.72 5.15 1.78
CA GLU A 336 -20.58 6.33 1.77
C GLU A 336 -21.77 6.12 2.71
N VAL A 337 -22.12 7.15 3.47
CA VAL A 337 -23.25 7.10 4.41
C VAL A 337 -24.52 7.52 3.66
N THR A 338 -25.52 6.64 3.55
CA THR A 338 -26.84 6.97 3.00
C THR A 338 -27.69 7.72 4.05
N GLU A 339 -28.13 8.94 3.74
CA GLU A 339 -28.92 9.81 4.64
C GLU A 339 -30.44 9.59 4.51
N ASN A 340 -31.19 9.71 5.62
CA ASN A 340 -32.66 9.67 5.63
C ASN A 340 -33.29 11.00 5.15
N THR A 341 -34.11 10.96 4.09
CA THR A 341 -34.68 12.14 3.41
C THR A 341 -36.13 12.47 3.79
N THR A 342 -36.80 11.68 4.63
CA THR A 342 -38.25 11.89 4.93
C THR A 342 -38.50 12.58 6.27
N ALA A 343 -37.61 12.42 7.26
CA ALA A 343 -37.80 13.00 8.60
C ALA A 343 -37.08 14.36 8.77
N LYS A 344 -37.84 15.44 9.06
CA LYS A 344 -37.28 16.77 9.41
C LYS A 344 -36.65 16.76 10.81
N ALA A 345 -35.73 17.68 11.06
CA ALA A 345 -35.10 17.84 12.38
C ALA A 345 -36.11 18.32 13.45
N THR A 346 -35.85 18.00 14.72
CA THR A 346 -36.60 18.51 15.88
C THR A 346 -35.68 19.21 16.86
N ILE A 347 -36.22 20.08 17.70
CA ILE A 347 -35.43 20.91 18.63
C ILE A 347 -36.06 20.86 20.03
N ASN A 348 -35.25 20.49 21.00
CA ASN A 348 -35.58 20.53 22.42
C ASN A 348 -34.85 21.70 23.08
N TRP A 349 -35.58 22.76 23.44
CA TRP A 349 -35.00 23.92 24.11
C TRP A 349 -34.77 23.65 25.59
N THR A 350 -33.61 24.04 26.09
CA THR A 350 -33.29 24.03 27.52
C THR A 350 -33.22 25.46 28.09
N ALA A 351 -32.83 26.46 27.28
CA ALA A 351 -32.89 27.87 27.63
C ALA A 351 -33.20 28.75 26.38
N PRO A 352 -34.33 29.48 26.34
CA PRO A 352 -35.42 29.43 27.31
C PRO A 352 -36.20 28.11 27.21
N ASN A 353 -36.54 27.51 28.35
CA ASN A 353 -37.34 26.28 28.41
C ASN A 353 -38.83 26.54 28.06
N THR A 354 -39.32 27.77 28.29
CA THR A 354 -40.65 28.25 27.92
C THR A 354 -40.63 29.02 26.60
N TYR A 355 -41.82 29.25 26.01
CA TYR A 355 -41.95 30.06 24.78
C TYR A 355 -41.56 31.53 25.01
N THR A 356 -41.94 32.09 26.15
CA THR A 356 -41.66 33.46 26.61
C THR A 356 -40.84 33.43 27.90
N THR A 357 -39.81 34.26 28.00
CA THR A 357 -39.03 34.46 29.25
C THR A 357 -38.64 35.92 29.43
N THR A 358 -38.26 36.30 30.65
CA THR A 358 -37.77 37.65 30.98
C THR A 358 -36.37 37.53 31.57
N THR A 359 -35.48 38.48 31.26
CA THR A 359 -34.11 38.52 31.77
C THR A 359 -33.68 39.96 32.02
N ASN A 360 -32.76 40.16 32.97
CA ASN A 360 -32.10 41.44 33.19
C ASN A 360 -30.80 41.60 32.39
N ASP A 361 -30.31 40.51 31.78
CA ASP A 361 -29.06 40.52 31.03
C ASP A 361 -29.28 40.99 29.60
N ARG A 362 -28.41 41.89 29.13
CA ARG A 362 -28.37 42.30 27.71
C ARG A 362 -27.83 41.21 26.80
N ASN A 363 -27.25 40.16 27.37
CA ASN A 363 -26.71 39.01 26.65
C ASN A 363 -27.38 37.75 27.20
N TYR A 364 -28.12 37.03 26.35
CA TYR A 364 -28.84 35.82 26.75
C TYR A 364 -28.26 34.60 26.03
N THR A 365 -27.95 33.54 26.77
CA THR A 365 -27.42 32.31 26.21
C THR A 365 -28.53 31.35 25.85
N LEU A 366 -28.70 31.13 24.55
CA LEU A 366 -29.62 30.13 24.01
C LEU A 366 -29.01 28.74 24.15
N GLN A 367 -29.78 27.82 24.74
CA GLN A 367 -29.42 26.41 24.84
C GLN A 367 -30.53 25.52 24.30
N ALA A 368 -30.17 24.63 23.37
CA ALA A 368 -31.11 23.68 22.79
C ALA A 368 -30.39 22.47 22.16
N CYS A 369 -31.06 21.33 22.15
CA CYS A 369 -30.61 20.12 21.47
C CYS A 369 -31.39 19.92 20.16
N ILE A 370 -30.67 19.82 19.03
CA ILE A 370 -31.22 19.44 17.74
C ILE A 370 -31.16 17.91 17.61
N LYS A 371 -32.29 17.25 17.36
CA LYS A 371 -32.35 15.84 16.98
C LYS A 371 -32.63 15.73 15.48
N SER A 372 -31.92 14.83 14.79
CA SER A 372 -32.14 14.61 13.36
C SER A 372 -31.74 13.20 12.92
N ALA A 373 -32.55 12.57 12.08
CA ALA A 373 -32.28 11.26 11.48
C ALA A 373 -31.32 11.32 10.27
N SER A 374 -30.93 12.52 9.85
CA SER A 374 -29.94 12.77 8.79
C SER A 374 -29.05 13.96 9.14
N ARG A 375 -27.96 14.17 8.39
CA ARG A 375 -27.00 15.21 8.71
C ARG A 375 -27.66 16.60 8.70
N VAL A 376 -27.47 17.34 9.78
CA VAL A 376 -27.88 18.76 9.87
C VAL A 376 -26.97 19.60 8.97
N ARG A 377 -27.52 20.12 7.88
CA ARG A 377 -26.84 20.90 6.84
C ARG A 377 -26.64 22.36 7.26
N ASN A 378 -27.64 22.97 7.89
CA ASN A 378 -27.60 24.37 8.29
C ASN A 378 -28.32 24.59 9.63
N VAL A 379 -27.81 25.53 10.43
CA VAL A 379 -28.42 26.06 11.64
C VAL A 379 -28.24 27.57 11.61
N ARG A 380 -29.35 28.33 11.59
CA ARG A 380 -29.35 29.80 11.61
C ARG A 380 -30.17 30.29 12.78
N ILE A 381 -29.64 31.27 13.52
CA ILE A 381 -30.36 31.95 14.60
C ILE A 381 -30.65 33.37 14.12
N TYR A 382 -31.86 33.84 14.35
CA TYR A 382 -32.31 35.20 14.08
C TYR A 382 -32.78 35.84 15.38
N VAL A 383 -32.40 37.09 15.59
CA VAL A 383 -32.89 37.93 16.70
C VAL A 383 -33.55 39.14 16.05
N ASN A 384 -34.85 39.33 16.29
CA ASN A 384 -35.67 40.37 15.68
C ASN A 384 -35.51 40.40 14.15
N GLY A 385 -35.53 39.23 13.51
CA GLY A 385 -35.36 39.08 12.05
C GLY A 385 -33.92 39.21 11.54
N THR A 386 -32.96 39.61 12.38
CA THR A 386 -31.55 39.76 11.98
C THR A 386 -30.76 38.47 12.22
N ALA A 387 -30.16 37.92 11.17
CA ALA A 387 -29.34 36.71 11.26
C ALA A 387 -28.11 36.93 12.15
N GLN A 388 -27.92 36.05 13.12
CA GLN A 388 -26.75 36.04 14.00
C GLN A 388 -25.62 35.23 13.38
N VAL A 389 -24.38 35.61 13.64
CA VAL A 389 -23.21 34.86 13.17
C VAL A 389 -23.14 33.51 13.88
N THR A 390 -23.28 32.43 13.12
CA THR A 390 -23.35 31.03 13.60
C THR A 390 -22.02 30.26 13.45
N ARG A 391 -20.88 30.91 13.68
CA ARG A 391 -19.61 30.18 13.86
C ARG A 391 -19.47 29.76 15.33
N GLY A 392 -19.06 28.51 15.56
CA GLY A 392 -18.83 27.93 16.89
C GLY A 392 -19.98 27.07 17.45
N PHE A 393 -20.46 26.08 16.68
CA PHE A 393 -21.35 25.04 17.26
C PHE A 393 -20.49 23.95 17.89
N GLU A 394 -20.49 23.87 19.22
CA GLU A 394 -19.83 22.78 19.94
C GLU A 394 -20.65 21.49 19.85
N VAL A 395 -19.99 20.42 19.41
CA VAL A 395 -20.52 19.06 19.47
C VAL A 395 -20.14 18.50 20.84
N VAL A 396 -21.06 18.57 21.80
CA VAL A 396 -21.06 17.61 22.90
C VAL A 396 -21.97 16.47 22.47
N SER A 397 -21.39 15.35 22.04
CA SER A 397 -22.17 14.16 21.73
C SER A 397 -22.74 13.58 23.03
N ALA A 398 -23.96 13.98 23.39
CA ALA A 398 -24.81 13.16 24.23
C ALA A 398 -25.57 12.19 23.33
N GLU A 399 -25.81 10.95 23.79
CA GLU A 399 -26.37 9.83 23.00
C GLU A 399 -27.69 10.11 22.28
N ASN A 400 -28.33 11.26 22.55
CA ASN A 400 -29.62 11.67 22.01
C ASN A 400 -29.64 13.06 21.32
N CYS A 401 -28.49 13.63 20.96
CA CYS A 401 -28.43 14.96 20.32
C CYS A 401 -27.53 15.04 19.08
N ALA A 402 -28.10 15.42 17.92
CA ALA A 402 -27.35 15.57 16.67
C ALA A 402 -26.48 16.85 16.66
N LYS A 403 -26.96 17.95 17.25
CA LYS A 403 -26.18 19.17 17.50
C LYS A 403 -26.69 19.91 18.72
N ASN A 404 -25.79 20.34 19.59
CA ASN A 404 -26.14 21.26 20.68
C ASN A 404 -25.98 22.71 20.21
N ILE A 405 -26.88 23.55 20.70
CA ILE A 405 -26.84 24.99 20.56
C ILE A 405 -26.44 25.51 21.93
N ASN A 406 -25.36 26.27 21.97
CA ASN A 406 -24.97 27.08 23.10
C ASN A 406 -24.48 28.42 22.53
N LYS A 407 -25.39 29.39 22.43
CA LYS A 407 -25.11 30.65 21.72
C LYS A 407 -25.63 31.84 22.51
N THR A 408 -24.73 32.69 22.94
CA THR A 408 -25.06 34.00 23.50
C THR A 408 -25.48 34.96 22.39
N ILE A 409 -26.63 35.60 22.58
CA ILE A 409 -27.20 36.63 21.71
C ILE A 409 -27.35 37.93 22.47
N ALA A 410 -27.13 39.05 21.79
CA ALA A 410 -27.43 40.37 22.35
C ALA A 410 -28.92 40.67 22.21
N LEU A 411 -29.55 41.14 23.29
CA LEU A 411 -30.95 41.53 23.35
C LEU A 411 -31.08 43.05 23.30
N ARG A 412 -32.13 43.53 22.64
CA ARG A 412 -32.59 44.92 22.76
C ARG A 412 -33.45 45.06 24.02
N ARG A 413 -33.53 46.27 24.56
CA ARG A 413 -34.46 46.59 25.66
C ARG A 413 -35.90 46.28 25.21
N GLY A 414 -36.69 45.63 26.08
CA GLY A 414 -38.04 45.18 25.74
C GLY A 414 -38.08 43.80 25.10
N GLU A 415 -39.12 43.50 24.34
CA GLU A 415 -39.36 42.18 23.74
C GLU A 415 -38.40 41.88 22.57
N ASN A 416 -37.81 40.69 22.55
CA ASN A 416 -36.98 40.19 21.46
C ASN A 416 -37.55 38.87 20.91
N ASN A 417 -37.74 38.81 19.59
CA ASN A 417 -38.20 37.64 18.86
C ASN A 417 -37.03 36.81 18.35
N ILE A 418 -36.88 35.59 18.86
CA ILE A 418 -35.81 34.66 18.51
C ILE A 418 -36.37 33.61 17.56
N SER A 419 -35.69 33.37 16.43
CA SER A 419 -36.02 32.28 15.50
C SER A 419 -34.81 31.40 15.22
N LEU A 420 -34.98 30.09 15.28
CA LEU A 420 -33.96 29.08 15.03
C LEU A 420 -34.38 28.22 13.84
N VAL A 421 -33.64 28.32 12.75
CA VAL A 421 -33.90 27.60 11.50
C VAL A 421 -32.89 26.48 11.32
N VAL A 422 -33.36 25.24 11.22
CA VAL A 422 -32.53 24.04 11.03
C VAL A 422 -32.90 23.37 9.72
N THR A 423 -31.89 22.92 8.96
CA THR A 423 -32.10 22.24 7.67
C THR A 423 -31.38 20.89 7.66
N ASN A 424 -32.08 19.83 7.27
CA ASN A 424 -31.52 18.51 6.99
C ASN A 424 -31.94 18.03 5.58
N ALA A 425 -31.74 16.75 5.28
CA ALA A 425 -32.10 16.19 3.97
C ALA A 425 -33.61 16.20 3.68
N ALA A 426 -34.48 16.29 4.69
CA ALA A 426 -35.95 16.36 4.56
C ALA A 426 -36.51 17.79 4.50
N GLY A 427 -35.65 18.81 4.58
CA GLY A 427 -36.02 20.22 4.45
C GLY A 427 -35.73 21.07 5.69
N ALA A 428 -36.28 22.28 5.71
CA ALA A 428 -36.09 23.26 6.78
C ALA A 428 -37.25 23.25 7.80
N VAL A 429 -36.92 23.53 9.05
CA VAL A 429 -37.86 23.74 10.17
C VAL A 429 -37.45 25.00 10.95
N THR A 430 -38.42 25.77 11.44
CA THR A 430 -38.20 27.01 12.20
C THR A 430 -38.87 26.92 13.56
N PHE A 431 -38.13 27.22 14.62
CA PHE A 431 -38.63 27.29 16.00
C PHE A 431 -38.51 28.72 16.54
N ARG A 432 -39.49 29.18 17.32
CA ARG A 432 -39.54 30.56 17.83
C ARG A 432 -39.56 30.64 19.35
N ARG A 433 -38.98 31.72 19.89
CA ARG A 433 -38.98 32.10 21.32
C ARG A 433 -39.08 33.61 21.47
N LYS A 434 -39.60 34.08 22.60
CA LYS A 434 -39.66 35.50 22.99
C LYS A 434 -38.88 35.73 24.28
N ILE A 435 -38.01 36.74 24.28
CA ILE A 435 -37.20 37.10 25.46
C ILE A 435 -37.34 38.61 25.74
N THR A 436 -37.89 38.97 26.90
CA THR A 436 -38.04 40.36 27.33
C THR A 436 -36.86 40.78 28.20
N SER A 437 -36.11 41.80 27.78
CA SER A 437 -34.99 42.36 28.55
C SER A 437 -35.46 43.54 29.41
N GLN A 438 -35.35 43.42 30.75
CA GLN A 438 -35.62 44.46 31.74
C GLN A 438 -34.31 45.05 32.28
N THR A 439 -34.31 46.32 32.69
CA THR A 439 -33.13 46.97 33.28
C THR A 439 -33.16 46.81 34.79
N MET A 440 -32.13 46.19 35.37
CA MET A 440 -31.71 46.50 36.73
C MET A 440 -30.31 47.11 36.70
N THR A 441 -30.13 48.15 37.52
CA THR A 441 -28.90 48.88 37.77
C THR A 441 -27.75 47.91 38.06
N ALA A 442 -26.77 47.88 37.16
CA ALA A 442 -25.59 47.05 37.31
C ALA A 442 -24.76 47.53 38.50
N ASN A 443 -24.74 46.71 39.55
CA ASN A 443 -23.75 46.79 40.61
C ASN A 443 -22.38 46.44 40.00
N THR A 444 -21.52 47.44 39.84
CA THR A 444 -20.14 47.27 39.36
C THR A 444 -19.30 46.57 40.43
N GLY A 445 -19.34 45.24 40.43
CA GLY A 445 -18.38 44.39 41.15
C GLY A 445 -17.07 44.28 40.36
N ASN A 446 -16.16 45.20 40.64
CA ASN A 446 -14.77 45.21 40.17
C ASN A 446 -14.01 44.00 40.74
N THR A 447 -13.90 42.89 40.01
CA THR A 447 -12.91 41.84 40.30
C THR A 447 -11.82 41.85 39.23
N LYS A 448 -10.71 42.51 39.53
CA LYS A 448 -9.43 42.30 38.82
C LYS A 448 -9.03 40.82 38.96
N GLY A 449 -9.40 39.97 38.01
CA GLY A 449 -8.89 38.61 37.94
C GLY A 449 -7.36 38.61 37.85
N LYS A 450 -6.69 37.82 38.71
CA LYS A 450 -5.22 37.73 38.73
C LYS A 450 -4.70 37.18 37.39
N ARG A 451 -3.56 37.69 36.91
CA ARG A 451 -2.95 37.29 35.64
C ARG A 451 -1.57 36.71 35.95
N TYR A 452 -1.28 35.50 35.50
CA TYR A 452 0.00 34.83 35.72
C TYR A 452 0.66 34.51 34.38
N ALA A 453 1.97 34.68 34.28
CA ALA A 453 2.72 34.28 33.11
C ALA A 453 3.95 33.44 33.46
N LEU A 454 4.22 32.41 32.68
CA LEU A 454 5.48 31.69 32.65
C LEU A 454 6.18 31.96 31.32
N ILE A 455 7.41 32.43 31.39
CA ILE A 455 8.21 32.84 30.24
C ILE A 455 9.54 32.10 30.30
N ILE A 456 9.86 31.37 29.25
CA ILE A 456 11.10 30.59 29.14
C ILE A 456 11.83 30.98 27.85
N GLY A 457 13.08 31.41 27.97
CA GLY A 457 13.96 31.76 26.84
C GLY A 457 15.26 30.97 26.85
N ASN A 458 15.45 30.04 25.92
CA ASN A 458 16.68 29.25 25.81
C ASN A 458 17.46 29.65 24.56
N ALA A 459 18.70 30.10 24.74
CA ALA A 459 19.58 30.59 23.68
C ALA A 459 20.90 29.81 23.63
N ASN A 460 21.48 29.49 24.79
CA ASN A 460 22.85 28.99 24.92
C ASN A 460 22.98 27.47 24.72
N TYR A 461 22.49 26.98 23.57
CA TYR A 461 22.63 25.57 23.18
C TYR A 461 24.05 25.24 22.73
N GLN A 462 24.60 24.13 23.21
CA GLN A 462 25.98 23.70 22.87
C GLN A 462 26.25 23.56 21.37
N ASN A 463 25.30 23.02 20.60
CA ASN A 463 25.51 22.66 19.19
C ASN A 463 24.82 23.62 18.19
N ALA A 464 23.93 24.50 18.67
CA ALA A 464 23.13 25.38 17.81
C ALA A 464 22.62 26.59 18.61
N PRO A 465 23.50 27.49 19.07
CA PRO A 465 23.09 28.65 19.84
C PRO A 465 22.14 29.54 19.03
N LEU A 466 21.21 30.20 19.72
CA LEU A 466 20.27 31.17 19.14
C LEU A 466 20.57 32.56 19.68
N LYS A 467 20.45 33.59 18.85
CA LYS A 467 20.84 34.97 19.22
C LYS A 467 19.83 35.64 20.17
N ASN A 468 18.53 35.50 19.89
CA ASN A 468 17.49 36.35 20.45
C ASN A 468 16.64 35.79 21.62
N PRO A 469 16.47 34.47 21.85
CA PRO A 469 15.49 33.95 22.81
C PRO A 469 15.56 34.50 24.24
N VAL A 470 16.77 34.75 24.75
CA VAL A 470 16.96 35.34 26.09
C VAL A 470 16.48 36.80 26.12
N ASN A 471 16.76 37.57 25.07
CA ASN A 471 16.28 38.94 24.95
C ASN A 471 14.76 38.99 24.74
N ASP A 472 14.23 38.08 23.93
CA ASP A 472 12.80 37.93 23.68
C ASP A 472 12.04 37.67 24.99
N ALA A 473 12.52 36.71 25.79
CA ALA A 473 11.95 36.38 27.09
C ALA A 473 11.98 37.57 28.06
N LYS A 474 13.13 38.25 28.20
CA LYS A 474 13.28 39.43 29.06
C LYS A 474 12.37 40.59 28.64
N SER A 475 12.25 40.84 27.33
CA SER A 475 11.41 41.91 26.79
C SER A 475 9.93 41.59 26.95
N MET A 476 9.52 40.34 26.71
CA MET A 476 8.17 39.86 26.95
C MET A 476 7.78 39.95 28.43
N ALA A 477 8.69 39.56 29.34
CA ALA A 477 8.47 39.65 30.77
C ALA A 477 8.21 41.10 31.23
N ARG A 478 9.04 42.05 30.78
CA ARG A 478 8.85 43.48 31.07
C ARG A 478 7.54 44.02 30.49
N ALA A 479 7.12 43.58 29.30
CA ALA A 479 5.85 43.99 28.71
C ALA A 479 4.65 43.43 29.50
N LEU A 480 4.67 42.14 29.84
CA LEU A 480 3.57 41.49 30.56
C LEU A 480 3.41 42.00 31.99
N ARG A 481 4.52 42.30 32.70
CA ARG A 481 4.46 42.98 34.01
C ARG A 481 3.74 44.33 33.93
N ARG A 482 4.02 45.13 32.88
CA ARG A 482 3.35 46.45 32.66
C ARG A 482 1.85 46.34 32.38
N VAL A 483 1.40 45.21 31.84
CA VAL A 483 -0.03 44.94 31.62
C VAL A 483 -0.64 44.03 32.71
N GLY A 484 0.01 43.96 33.87
CA GLY A 484 -0.55 43.43 35.11
C GLY A 484 -0.43 41.91 35.31
N PHE A 485 0.51 41.24 34.65
CA PHE A 485 0.83 39.84 34.94
C PHE A 485 1.86 39.70 36.07
N ASP A 486 1.64 38.72 36.95
CA ASP A 486 2.68 38.12 37.81
C ASP A 486 3.51 37.16 36.95
N VAL A 487 4.78 37.50 36.70
CA VAL A 487 5.63 36.84 35.70
C VAL A 487 6.72 35.98 36.36
N MET A 488 6.69 34.68 36.08
CA MET A 488 7.77 33.73 36.29
C MET A 488 8.66 33.71 35.05
N GLU A 489 9.89 34.17 35.18
CA GLU A 489 10.84 34.35 34.06
C GLU A 489 12.04 33.43 34.24
N TYR A 490 12.31 32.59 33.24
CA TYR A 490 13.46 31.67 33.22
C TYR A 490 14.22 31.80 31.90
N THR A 491 15.55 31.79 31.98
CA THR A 491 16.41 31.82 30.81
C THR A 491 17.46 30.72 30.90
N ASP A 492 17.76 30.06 29.77
CA ASP A 492 18.82 29.07 29.66
C ASP A 492 18.73 27.93 30.69
N VAL A 493 17.55 27.29 30.75
CA VAL A 493 17.21 26.24 31.71
C VAL A 493 17.28 24.84 31.12
N ASN A 494 17.58 23.86 31.98
CA ASN A 494 17.57 22.43 31.63
C ASN A 494 16.14 21.84 31.71
N GLN A 495 15.99 20.56 31.40
CA GLN A 495 14.68 19.89 31.34
C GLN A 495 13.94 19.91 32.68
N GLU A 496 14.63 19.51 33.75
CA GLU A 496 14.07 19.41 35.10
C GLU A 496 13.54 20.77 35.59
N THR A 497 14.31 21.84 35.37
CA THR A 497 13.88 23.20 35.72
C THR A 497 12.68 23.64 34.88
N MET A 498 12.63 23.33 33.57
CA MET A 498 11.46 23.63 32.74
C MET A 498 10.20 22.91 33.24
N GLU A 499 10.27 21.60 33.48
CA GLU A 499 9.13 20.80 33.96
C GLU A 499 8.65 21.31 35.33
N THR A 500 9.59 21.57 36.26
CA THR A 500 9.29 22.14 37.57
C THR A 500 8.59 23.50 37.46
N ALA A 501 9.11 24.40 36.61
CA ALA A 501 8.52 25.72 36.40
C ALA A 501 7.10 25.62 35.82
N ILE A 502 6.87 24.69 34.89
CA ILE A 502 5.55 24.45 34.27
C ILE A 502 4.54 23.95 35.32
N THR A 503 4.91 22.99 36.17
CA THR A 503 4.04 22.50 37.25
C THR A 503 3.76 23.58 38.30
N GLN A 504 4.77 24.37 38.69
CA GLN A 504 4.57 25.51 39.61
C GLN A 504 3.64 26.57 39.01
N PHE A 505 3.77 26.84 37.71
CA PHE A 505 2.91 27.74 36.98
C PHE A 505 1.45 27.26 36.95
N GLY A 506 1.21 25.98 36.61
CA GLY A 506 -0.13 25.37 36.67
C GLY A 506 -0.77 25.52 38.06
N ASN A 507 0.01 25.28 39.12
CA ASN A 507 -0.46 25.48 40.50
C ASN A 507 -0.76 26.94 40.86
N LYS A 508 -0.02 27.92 40.32
CA LYS A 508 -0.36 29.34 40.48
C LYS A 508 -1.67 29.71 39.78
N ILE A 509 -1.92 29.18 38.58
CA ILE A 509 -3.11 29.48 37.78
C ILE A 509 -4.38 28.91 38.42
N LYS A 510 -4.31 27.81 39.17
CA LYS A 510 -5.46 27.25 39.93
C LYS A 510 -6.16 28.26 40.85
N LYS A 511 -5.48 29.35 41.21
CA LYS A 511 -6.07 30.48 41.96
C LYS A 511 -7.03 31.34 41.12
N GLY A 512 -7.32 30.95 39.89
CA GLY A 512 -8.22 31.61 38.93
C GLY A 512 -7.53 32.70 38.10
N GLY A 513 -8.24 33.17 37.08
CA GLY A 513 -7.81 34.27 36.20
C GLY A 513 -7.14 33.83 34.90
N VAL A 514 -6.12 34.55 34.44
CA VAL A 514 -5.51 34.32 33.11
C VAL A 514 -4.12 33.73 33.24
N GLY A 515 -3.87 32.61 32.57
CA GLY A 515 -2.55 31.99 32.46
C GLY A 515 -1.92 32.28 31.09
N LEU A 516 -0.68 32.76 31.05
CA LEU A 516 0.08 32.94 29.81
C LEU A 516 1.41 32.17 29.84
N PHE A 517 1.60 31.24 28.91
CA PHE A 517 2.88 30.59 28.67
C PHE A 517 3.57 31.18 27.44
N TYR A 518 4.83 31.56 27.56
CA TYR A 518 5.67 32.04 26.47
C TYR A 518 6.96 31.22 26.41
N PHE A 519 7.29 30.69 25.23
CA PHE A 519 8.57 30.02 25.00
C PHE A 519 9.28 30.56 23.78
N ALA A 520 10.55 30.91 23.94
CA ALA A 520 11.48 31.19 22.85
C ALA A 520 12.69 30.25 22.92
N GLY A 521 13.06 29.64 21.79
CA GLY A 521 14.16 28.67 21.72
C GLY A 521 14.02 27.66 20.60
N HIS A 522 14.72 26.52 20.69
CA HIS A 522 14.52 25.41 19.75
C HIS A 522 13.25 24.64 20.07
N GLY A 523 12.46 24.36 19.03
CA GLY A 523 11.27 23.50 19.10
C GLY A 523 11.25 22.50 17.96
N LEU A 524 10.73 21.30 18.21
CA LEU A 524 10.68 20.24 17.20
C LEU A 524 9.39 19.42 17.27
N GLN A 525 9.00 18.85 16.12
CA GLN A 525 7.84 17.97 16.00
C GLN A 525 8.27 16.53 15.75
N VAL A 526 7.72 15.58 16.52
CA VAL A 526 7.85 14.14 16.28
C VAL A 526 6.46 13.50 16.34
N LYS A 527 6.09 12.76 15.28
CA LYS A 527 4.80 12.04 15.17
C LYS A 527 3.54 12.87 15.46
N GLY A 528 3.56 14.17 15.18
CA GLY A 528 2.41 15.06 15.43
C GLY A 528 2.49 15.85 16.74
N GLU A 529 3.40 15.49 17.63
CA GLU A 529 3.58 16.10 18.95
C GLU A 529 4.67 17.17 18.93
N ASN A 530 4.49 18.24 19.71
CA ASN A 530 5.39 19.38 19.81
C ASN A 530 6.27 19.27 21.06
N TYR A 531 7.58 19.48 20.90
CA TYR A 531 8.55 19.40 21.96
C TYR A 531 9.40 20.68 22.03
N LEU A 532 9.57 21.21 23.25
CA LEU A 532 10.40 22.35 23.61
C LEU A 532 11.77 21.84 24.07
N ILE A 533 12.86 22.39 23.52
CA ILE A 533 14.20 21.85 23.75
C ILE A 533 14.88 22.58 24.92
N PRO A 534 15.18 21.86 26.03
CA PRO A 534 15.93 22.41 27.14
C PRO A 534 17.42 22.52 26.82
N LEU A 535 18.16 23.29 27.61
CA LEU A 535 19.61 23.22 27.59
C LEU A 535 20.11 21.86 28.06
N LYS A 536 21.33 21.51 27.63
CA LYS A 536 22.01 20.23 27.91
C LYS A 536 21.29 18.98 27.34
N ALA A 537 20.22 19.15 26.56
CA ALA A 537 19.55 18.07 25.86
C ALA A 537 20.49 17.45 24.80
N LYS A 538 20.89 16.20 25.00
CA LYS A 538 21.66 15.41 24.03
C LYS A 538 20.72 14.59 23.17
N ILE A 539 20.42 15.02 21.95
CA ILE A 539 19.46 14.34 21.06
C ILE A 539 20.19 13.85 19.80
N ASP A 540 20.55 12.58 19.79
CA ASP A 540 21.24 11.93 18.67
C ASP A 540 20.29 11.14 17.77
N LYS A 541 19.16 10.66 18.32
CA LYS A 541 18.14 9.84 17.60
C LYS A 541 16.71 10.34 17.89
N GLU A 542 15.79 10.15 16.94
CA GLU A 542 14.43 10.73 16.98
C GLU A 542 13.64 10.20 18.20
N GLN A 543 13.89 8.96 18.59
CA GLN A 543 13.28 8.34 19.77
C GLN A 543 13.65 9.05 21.07
N GLN A 544 14.79 9.75 21.11
CA GLN A 544 15.28 10.44 22.30
C GLN A 544 14.58 11.76 22.57
N VAL A 545 13.97 12.35 21.54
CA VAL A 545 13.17 13.57 21.66
C VAL A 545 12.15 13.41 22.77
N LYS A 546 11.37 12.31 22.78
CA LYS A 546 10.25 12.12 23.71
C LYS A 546 10.66 12.24 25.18
N TYR A 547 11.88 11.85 25.56
CA TYR A 547 12.31 11.77 26.96
C TYR A 547 13.44 12.74 27.33
N ARG A 548 14.09 13.41 26.36
CA ARG A 548 15.13 14.42 26.59
C ARG A 548 14.69 15.85 26.25
N SER A 549 13.39 16.06 26.13
CA SER A 549 12.78 17.36 25.85
C SER A 549 11.42 17.47 26.53
N VAL A 550 10.87 18.67 26.60
CA VAL A 550 9.60 18.92 27.28
C VAL A 550 8.47 18.91 26.27
N ASN A 551 7.49 18.02 26.44
CA ASN A 551 6.32 17.98 25.56
C ASN A 551 5.41 19.20 25.83
N LEU A 552 5.02 19.94 24.78
CA LEU A 552 4.06 21.04 24.90
C LEU A 552 2.72 20.59 25.50
N GLY A 553 2.34 19.34 25.28
CA GLY A 553 1.18 18.71 25.91
C GLY A 553 1.23 18.72 27.44
N LEU A 554 2.41 18.72 28.07
CA LEU A 554 2.53 18.91 29.52
C LEU A 554 2.07 20.32 29.93
N VAL A 555 2.53 21.35 29.21
CA VAL A 555 2.11 22.75 29.45
C VAL A 555 0.60 22.89 29.30
N LEU A 556 0.05 22.35 28.21
CA LEU A 556 -1.38 22.41 27.94
C LEU A 556 -2.20 21.66 29.00
N ALA A 557 -1.72 20.49 29.46
CA ALA A 557 -2.39 19.71 30.49
C ALA A 557 -2.39 20.44 31.85
N GLU A 558 -1.26 21.05 32.25
CA GLU A 558 -1.19 21.82 33.50
C GLU A 558 -2.07 23.07 33.47
N MET A 559 -2.14 23.75 32.32
CA MET A 559 -3.01 24.91 32.13
C MET A 559 -4.50 24.53 32.08
N ASP A 560 -4.85 23.41 31.44
CA ASP A 560 -6.22 22.89 31.39
C ASP A 560 -6.71 22.43 32.77
N ALA A 561 -5.87 21.68 33.50
CA ALA A 561 -6.16 21.22 34.85
C ALA A 561 -6.37 22.36 35.86
N ALA A 562 -5.88 23.57 35.56
CA ALA A 562 -6.10 24.74 36.40
C ALA A 562 -7.54 25.26 36.36
N SER A 563 -8.36 24.85 35.37
CA SER A 563 -9.78 25.22 35.21
C SER A 563 -10.03 26.73 35.29
N ASN A 564 -9.07 27.54 34.86
CA ASN A 564 -9.16 28.98 34.88
C ASN A 564 -9.89 29.52 33.63
N PRO A 565 -10.44 30.74 33.68
CA PRO A 565 -11.24 31.27 32.57
C PRO A 565 -10.51 31.40 31.23
N MET A 566 -9.17 31.55 31.22
CA MET A 566 -8.44 31.75 29.97
C MET A 566 -6.96 31.37 30.05
N ASN A 567 -6.50 30.63 29.04
CA ASN A 567 -5.11 30.27 28.82
C ASN A 567 -4.57 30.83 27.51
N ILE A 568 -3.35 31.35 27.51
CA ILE A 568 -2.65 31.91 26.35
C ILE A 568 -1.30 31.20 26.22
N VAL A 569 -0.99 30.63 25.07
CA VAL A 569 0.27 29.94 24.80
C VAL A 569 0.92 30.58 23.58
N ILE A 570 2.15 31.09 23.73
CA ILE A 570 2.88 31.80 22.68
C ILE A 570 4.20 31.10 22.44
N LEU A 571 4.41 30.62 21.22
CA LEU A 571 5.59 29.84 20.85
C LEU A 571 6.39 30.59 19.78
N ASP A 572 7.46 31.25 20.23
CA ASP A 572 8.47 31.90 19.39
C ASP A 572 9.70 30.99 19.23
N ALA A 573 9.46 29.77 18.76
CA ALA A 573 10.49 28.76 18.62
C ALA A 573 10.95 28.62 17.17
N CYS A 574 12.26 28.65 16.97
CA CYS A 574 12.91 28.39 15.69
C CYS A 574 12.94 26.89 15.37
N ARG A 575 12.80 26.59 14.07
CA ARG A 575 12.37 25.28 13.53
C ARG A 575 13.41 24.64 12.61
N ASN A 576 14.64 25.16 12.62
CA ASN A 576 15.80 24.48 12.07
C ASN A 576 16.21 23.41 13.07
N ASN A 577 15.65 22.20 12.95
CA ASN A 577 16.05 21.07 13.78
C ASN A 577 17.59 20.90 13.72
N PRO A 578 18.32 21.22 14.79
CA PRO A 578 19.78 21.21 14.78
C PRO A 578 20.33 19.78 14.72
N PHE A 579 19.46 18.79 14.94
CA PHE A 579 19.77 17.36 14.92
C PHE A 579 19.42 16.68 13.56
N LYS A 580 19.13 17.47 12.51
CA LYS A 580 18.77 16.96 11.16
C LYS A 580 19.81 16.03 10.52
N ARG A 581 21.11 16.19 10.81
CA ARG A 581 22.16 15.29 10.26
C ARG A 581 21.96 13.83 10.72
N SER A 582 21.25 13.61 11.83
CA SER A 582 21.01 12.29 12.44
C SER A 582 19.63 11.70 12.13
N PHE A 583 18.70 12.48 11.55
CA PHE A 583 17.33 12.05 11.24
C PHE A 583 17.10 11.94 9.73
N ARG A 584 16.87 10.72 9.23
CA ARG A 584 16.59 10.47 7.81
C ARG A 584 15.23 11.02 7.31
N SER A 585 14.40 11.63 8.17
CA SER A 585 13.04 12.09 7.80
C SER A 585 12.46 13.21 8.68
N GLY A 586 13.26 14.13 9.23
CA GLY A 586 12.74 15.17 10.13
C GLY A 586 11.86 16.21 9.44
N THR A 587 10.57 16.27 9.78
CA THR A 587 9.65 17.35 9.40
C THR A 587 10.18 18.69 9.94
N ARG A 588 10.15 19.76 9.12
CA ARG A 588 10.53 21.10 9.59
C ARG A 588 9.37 21.67 10.40
N GLY A 589 9.62 22.24 11.57
CA GLY A 589 8.61 22.98 12.33
C GLY A 589 7.81 22.27 13.41
N LEU A 590 6.93 23.04 14.06
CA LEU A 590 5.95 22.58 15.04
C LEU A 590 4.64 22.20 14.32
N ALA A 591 3.97 21.18 14.83
CA ALA A 591 2.61 20.80 14.48
C ALA A 591 1.61 21.87 14.93
N SER A 592 0.48 21.96 14.22
CA SER A 592 -0.71 22.58 14.79
C SER A 592 -1.31 21.67 15.87
N THR A 593 -1.53 22.19 17.07
CA THR A 593 -2.18 21.46 18.18
C THR A 593 -3.60 21.98 18.40
N THR A 594 -4.55 21.09 18.71
CA THR A 594 -5.91 21.49 19.10
C THR A 594 -5.86 22.23 20.44
N ALA A 595 -6.39 23.45 20.49
CA ALA A 595 -6.45 24.22 21.72
C ALA A 595 -7.58 23.71 22.64
N PRO A 596 -7.30 23.35 23.91
CA PRO A 596 -8.34 23.07 24.90
C PRO A 596 -9.32 24.24 25.05
N THR A 597 -10.53 24.00 25.51
CA THR A 597 -11.55 25.05 25.72
C THR A 597 -10.99 26.16 26.62
N GLY A 598 -11.21 27.42 26.25
CA GLY A 598 -10.63 28.57 26.96
C GLY A 598 -9.16 28.86 26.63
N THR A 599 -8.55 28.18 25.65
CA THR A 599 -7.13 28.37 25.30
C THR A 599 -6.92 29.07 23.96
N PHE A 600 -5.97 30.00 23.91
CA PHE A 600 -5.47 30.67 22.72
C PHE A 600 -3.99 30.29 22.49
N ILE A 601 -3.67 29.63 21.38
CA ILE A 601 -2.30 29.21 21.03
C ILE A 601 -1.83 30.02 19.83
N ALA A 602 -0.69 30.71 19.96
CA ALA A 602 -0.06 31.51 18.93
C ALA A 602 1.34 30.98 18.59
N TYR A 603 1.63 30.85 17.31
CA TYR A 603 2.91 30.41 16.76
C TYR A 603 3.54 31.54 15.94
N ALA A 604 4.85 31.75 16.09
CA ALA A 604 5.58 32.76 15.33
C ALA A 604 5.56 32.55 13.80
N THR A 605 5.26 31.34 13.32
CA THR A 605 5.18 31.00 11.89
C THR A 605 4.26 29.80 11.64
N ALA A 606 3.76 29.65 10.41
CA ALA A 606 2.83 28.61 10.00
C ALA A 606 3.42 27.20 10.23
N PRO A 607 2.60 26.18 10.56
CA PRO A 607 3.07 24.79 10.68
C PRO A 607 3.95 24.38 9.48
N GLY A 608 5.11 23.76 9.72
CA GLY A 608 6.04 23.42 8.63
C GLY A 608 7.13 24.47 8.29
N SER A 609 6.92 25.75 8.63
CA SER A 609 7.77 26.89 8.19
C SER A 609 8.72 27.40 9.28
N VAL A 610 9.68 28.29 8.96
CA VAL A 610 10.68 28.85 9.91
C VAL A 610 10.36 30.32 10.24
N ALA A 611 10.76 30.80 11.42
CA ALA A 611 10.63 32.20 11.83
C ALA A 611 11.94 32.95 11.56
N ALA A 612 11.86 34.24 11.20
CA ALA A 612 13.01 35.08 10.95
C ALA A 612 13.57 35.67 12.25
N ASP A 613 14.89 35.71 12.36
CA ASP A 613 15.59 36.27 13.53
C ASP A 613 15.41 37.79 13.64
N GLY A 614 15.03 38.50 12.57
CA GLY A 614 14.88 39.95 12.57
C GLY A 614 16.21 40.71 12.61
N GLU A 615 16.13 42.04 12.50
CA GLU A 615 17.32 42.92 12.42
C GLU A 615 17.63 43.65 13.75
N GLY A 616 16.79 43.50 14.78
CA GLY A 616 16.94 44.17 16.08
C GLY A 616 17.35 43.24 17.23
N ASP A 617 17.20 43.73 18.48
CA ASP A 617 17.56 42.99 19.70
C ASP A 617 16.66 41.80 20.04
N ASN A 618 15.49 41.72 19.39
CA ASN A 618 14.47 40.68 19.57
C ASN A 618 14.17 40.03 18.20
N GLY A 619 13.69 38.79 18.23
CA GLY A 619 13.10 38.11 17.07
C GLY A 619 11.98 38.94 16.43
N LEU A 620 11.83 38.86 15.11
CA LEU A 620 10.86 39.69 14.38
C LEU A 620 9.43 39.54 14.90
N TYR A 621 9.03 38.31 15.22
CA TYR A 621 7.69 38.04 15.76
C TYR A 621 7.49 38.70 17.14
N THR A 622 8.42 38.47 18.07
CA THR A 622 8.40 39.09 19.40
C THR A 622 8.45 40.60 19.32
N GLN A 623 9.26 41.18 18.43
CA GLN A 623 9.34 42.63 18.25
C GLN A 623 7.97 43.23 17.87
N GLU A 624 7.26 42.64 16.91
CA GLU A 624 5.93 43.14 16.50
C GLU A 624 4.85 42.84 17.55
N LEU A 625 4.97 41.73 18.28
CA LEU A 625 4.09 41.41 19.41
C LEU A 625 4.22 42.43 20.54
N LEU A 626 5.44 42.77 20.95
CA LEU A 626 5.72 43.76 22.00
C LEU A 626 5.15 45.15 21.66
N ARG A 627 5.20 45.55 20.38
CA ARG A 627 4.58 46.80 19.92
C ARG A 627 3.06 46.78 20.06
N THR A 628 2.44 45.67 19.71
CA THR A 628 0.98 45.56 19.66
C THR A 628 0.37 45.36 21.05
N LEU A 629 1.03 44.61 21.95
CA LEU A 629 0.56 44.29 23.30
C LEU A 629 0.21 45.52 24.16
N ASN A 630 0.88 46.65 23.92
CA ASN A 630 0.67 47.88 24.69
C ASN A 630 -0.49 48.76 24.17
N THR A 631 -1.14 48.37 23.08
CA THR A 631 -2.25 49.13 22.49
C THR A 631 -3.55 48.87 23.28
N PRO A 632 -4.15 49.90 23.92
CA PRO A 632 -5.41 49.74 24.66
C PRO A 632 -6.58 49.32 23.76
N GLY A 633 -7.59 48.70 24.35
CA GLY A 633 -8.86 48.38 23.69
C GLY A 633 -8.80 47.30 22.60
N LEU A 634 -7.66 46.63 22.38
CA LEU A 634 -7.56 45.54 21.41
C LEU A 634 -7.89 44.19 22.05
N THR A 635 -8.79 43.43 21.42
CA THR A 635 -8.96 42.01 21.78
C THR A 635 -7.71 41.21 21.44
N ILE A 636 -7.50 40.08 22.09
CA ILE A 636 -6.38 39.18 21.82
C ILE A 636 -6.31 38.80 20.33
N GLU A 637 -7.44 38.49 19.68
CA GLU A 637 -7.48 38.17 18.25
C GLU A 637 -7.04 39.36 17.40
N GLN A 638 -7.42 40.58 17.78
CA GLN A 638 -6.99 41.79 17.08
C GLN A 638 -5.49 42.05 17.25
N VAL A 639 -4.94 41.80 18.45
CA VAL A 639 -3.50 41.88 18.71
C VAL A 639 -2.74 40.95 17.77
N PHE A 640 -3.05 39.64 17.79
CA PHE A 640 -2.32 38.67 16.97
C PHE A 640 -2.60 38.81 15.47
N LYS A 641 -3.80 39.26 15.07
CA LYS A 641 -4.08 39.62 13.67
C LYS A 641 -3.18 40.76 13.17
N ARG A 642 -2.96 41.79 14.00
CA ARG A 642 -2.06 42.91 13.66
C ARG A 642 -0.60 42.44 13.60
N VAL A 643 -0.16 41.61 14.56
CA VAL A 643 1.18 41.01 14.55
C VAL A 643 1.41 40.21 13.26
N ARG A 644 0.48 39.33 12.89
CA ARG A 644 0.55 38.58 11.63
C ARG A 644 0.67 39.49 10.42
N ALA A 645 -0.15 40.53 10.32
CA ALA A 645 -0.09 41.46 9.19
C ALA A 645 1.29 42.15 9.09
N LYS A 646 1.88 42.56 10.22
CA LYS A 646 3.19 43.22 10.25
C LYS A 646 4.34 42.26 9.95
N VAL A 647 4.31 41.04 10.48
CA VAL A 647 5.33 40.02 10.19
C VAL A 647 5.27 39.59 8.72
N LEU A 648 4.05 39.40 8.17
CA LEU A 648 3.87 39.07 6.76
C LEU A 648 4.42 40.18 5.87
N GLN A 649 4.14 41.44 6.20
CA GLN A 649 4.65 42.61 5.48
C GLN A 649 6.18 42.69 5.53
N LYS A 650 6.79 42.56 6.70
CA LYS A 650 8.25 42.71 6.89
C LYS A 650 9.08 41.54 6.36
N THR A 651 8.45 40.41 6.09
CA THR A 651 9.13 39.23 5.54
C THR A 651 8.81 38.97 4.09
N ASP A 652 8.12 39.90 3.41
CA ASP A 652 7.62 39.71 2.03
C ASP A 652 6.85 38.38 1.87
N GLY A 653 6.03 38.04 2.87
CA GLY A 653 5.26 36.81 2.91
C GLY A 653 6.02 35.54 3.31
N LYS A 654 7.34 35.61 3.57
CA LYS A 654 8.16 34.43 3.91
C LYS A 654 7.85 33.83 5.29
N GLN A 655 7.33 34.65 6.22
CA GLN A 655 6.89 34.21 7.54
C GLN A 655 5.43 34.61 7.77
N THR A 656 4.60 33.63 8.10
CA THR A 656 3.17 33.86 8.40
C THR A 656 2.86 33.33 9.80
N PRO A 657 2.72 34.19 10.83
CA PRO A 657 2.26 33.75 12.14
C PRO A 657 0.91 33.04 12.08
N TRP A 658 0.68 32.12 13.01
CA TRP A 658 -0.50 31.25 13.00
C TRP A 658 -1.10 31.11 14.40
N GLU A 659 -2.43 31.05 14.51
CA GLU A 659 -3.13 30.96 15.80
C GLU A 659 -4.22 29.89 15.76
N ASN A 660 -4.40 29.18 16.88
CA ASN A 660 -5.52 28.30 17.16
C ASN A 660 -6.23 28.80 18.42
N SER A 661 -7.53 29.03 18.36
CA SER A 661 -8.29 29.62 19.46
C SER A 661 -9.53 28.81 19.78
N SER A 662 -9.75 28.60 21.08
CA SER A 662 -10.96 28.04 21.69
C SER A 662 -11.46 28.92 22.84
N ILE A 663 -11.10 30.21 22.86
CA ILE A 663 -11.54 31.16 23.91
C ILE A 663 -12.99 31.57 23.70
N ILE A 664 -13.71 31.81 24.81
CA ILE A 664 -15.17 32.03 24.80
C ILE A 664 -15.53 33.52 24.98
N GLY A 665 -14.65 34.31 25.60
CA GLY A 665 -14.87 35.74 25.87
C GLY A 665 -13.70 36.61 25.44
N ASP A 666 -13.93 37.92 25.41
CA ASP A 666 -12.91 38.88 25.02
C ASP A 666 -11.84 39.02 26.10
N PHE A 667 -10.58 39.04 25.66
CA PHE A 667 -9.45 39.39 26.51
C PHE A 667 -8.69 40.58 25.93
N TYR A 668 -8.34 41.50 26.83
CA TYR A 668 -7.58 42.71 26.53
C TYR A 668 -6.32 42.70 27.40
N PHE A 669 -5.15 42.72 26.76
CA PHE A 669 -3.89 42.88 27.48
C PHE A 669 -3.91 44.21 28.24
N LYS A 670 -4.30 45.28 27.57
CA LYS A 670 -4.57 46.59 28.15
C LYS A 670 -5.98 47.01 27.73
N LYS A 671 -6.87 47.22 28.70
CA LYS A 671 -8.21 47.76 28.42
C LYS A 671 -8.10 49.22 28.03
#